data_AF-A0A1M6NMF2-F1
#
_entry.id   AF-A0A1M6NMF2-F1
#
_cell.length_a   1.000
_cell.length_b   1.000
_cell.length_c   1.000
_cell.angle_alpha   90.00
_cell.angle_beta   90.00
_cell.angle_gamma   90.00
#
_symmetry.space_group_name_H-M   'P 1'
#
loop_
_entity.id
_entity.type
_entity.pdbx_description
1 polymer ?
#
loop_
_entity_poly.entity_id
_entity_poly.type
_entity_poly.pdbx_seq_one_letter_code
_entity_poly.pdbx_strand_id
1 'polypeptide(L)'
;MVELTYNIADLPDYPALQQLARALWRNGSVRGAAVLIGAGLSKNAERPGDDTLEPPLWWELMEEMVERHYPHDKKRAPSSPLRIAEEYRTYSGQAGLDDFLRTRFPDKSWSPGPLHGALLGLPWSDILTTNWDTLLERAENMNDYSYEVVRTEADLTHARSPRIVKLHGTIGDPGPLIFAEEDYRTYPVKHAAFVNLARQVFIENELCLVGFSGDDPNFLQWAGWVRDHLGGSARRIYLVGNLRLERATRRYLEAHNIAPIDFAPLVEKLTPNLQHATATRIFIDELRKAKPPPRHEWKLTPHDQFPLAKAGIDAHQRVHKDNEFAADLLKNTIPLFKTDRENYPGWLVCPARLRRSIAYTGDAHWLVRKPVLELLEPKLRAEALFEILWRRTVAFVPLDVRLADALAELVDNKPVEIDPDLRLQFALALMRDARVSRDEAGLKRWAGVIEAEAAADTSVRQEVEYQWCLRARDRMDFDTLAVRLTNVKSEDPIWKLRCAALHTELGEYAKATKLIKDATADLERRHRLDRNSLVVKSHLAWASWISGACDMWGSIGQPNRSLPSRDFKELDIDPRGELEYIEDSAARIEKKRREEAVAVQPAFEPGHYREGSATTHVGSDPGVELLYEFDQLIEHAGLPLRINRVDVCGSTALVVLEAAPQTDPEWYVWLFRALHSHFDKPFERHFGRIATARIPIATTSTLLSIVESAVTLWTLRVTAARTPELRDDVDALRLMLMTLSRLTVRMSPDQAAQALRRAIELAKEPLVTHHWLIDAIGELAKYAVKAIPTAQRGAFALTVLEFPLPSEKGVRGPHPPWPQIVFDIWNAPPTRNPGDTSWDHRVRQLLAIAQKGNIDRE
;
A
#
# COMPACT_ATOMS: atom_id res chain seq x y z
N MET A 1 -34.29 -28.19 -0.10
CA MET A 1 -33.75 -27.40 -1.23
C MET A 1 -33.11 -28.37 -2.20
N VAL A 2 -33.70 -28.56 -3.37
CA VAL A 2 -33.10 -29.35 -4.45
C VAL A 2 -32.15 -28.42 -5.17
N GLU A 3 -30.83 -28.64 -5.07
CA GLU A 3 -29.87 -28.00 -5.97
C GLU A 3 -30.12 -28.56 -7.37
N LEU A 4 -30.83 -27.78 -8.18
CA LEU A 4 -30.98 -28.10 -9.57
C LEU A 4 -29.68 -27.71 -10.28
N THR A 5 -28.90 -28.70 -10.69
CA THR A 5 -27.70 -28.55 -11.51
C THR A 5 -28.12 -28.22 -12.95
N TYR A 6 -28.42 -26.95 -13.19
CA TYR A 6 -28.61 -26.42 -14.53
C TYR A 6 -27.35 -25.70 -14.99
N ASN A 7 -26.92 -25.93 -16.23
CA ASN A 7 -25.85 -25.15 -16.85
C ASN A 7 -26.45 -23.93 -17.53
N ILE A 8 -26.23 -22.75 -16.96
CA ILE A 8 -26.79 -21.50 -17.49
C ILE A 8 -26.24 -21.14 -18.87
N ALA A 9 -25.06 -21.65 -19.24
CA ALA A 9 -24.46 -21.43 -20.55
C ALA A 9 -25.30 -22.01 -21.70
N ASP A 10 -26.24 -22.91 -21.39
CA ASP A 10 -27.15 -23.52 -22.36
C ASP A 10 -28.36 -22.61 -22.69
N LEU A 11 -28.54 -21.49 -21.96
CA LEU A 11 -29.55 -20.50 -22.31
C LEU A 11 -29.19 -19.79 -23.62
N PRO A 12 -30.11 -19.69 -24.59
CA PRO A 12 -29.90 -18.91 -25.82
C PRO A 12 -29.50 -17.45 -25.54
N ASP A 13 -29.96 -16.92 -24.40
CA ASP A 13 -29.80 -15.52 -24.00
C ASP A 13 -28.55 -15.28 -23.15
N TYR A 14 -27.74 -16.32 -22.92
CA TYR A 14 -26.53 -16.23 -22.12
C TYR A 14 -25.54 -15.14 -22.59
N PRO A 15 -25.31 -14.90 -23.90
CA PRO A 15 -24.48 -13.78 -24.34
C PRO A 15 -25.01 -12.40 -23.94
N ALA A 16 -26.34 -12.22 -23.91
CA ALA A 16 -26.96 -10.97 -23.48
C ALA A 16 -26.80 -10.77 -21.96
N LEU A 17 -26.94 -11.84 -21.18
CA LEU A 17 -26.64 -11.83 -19.74
C LEU A 17 -25.18 -11.48 -19.46
N GLN A 18 -24.24 -12.04 -20.22
CA GLN A 18 -22.81 -11.70 -20.08
C GLN A 18 -22.52 -10.24 -20.42
N GLN A 19 -23.18 -9.68 -21.44
CA GLN A 19 -23.03 -8.27 -21.78
C GLN A 19 -23.55 -7.35 -20.67
N LEU A 20 -24.76 -7.62 -20.16
CA LEU A 20 -25.32 -6.89 -19.03
C LEU A 20 -24.41 -6.99 -17.78
N ALA A 21 -23.88 -8.18 -17.49
CA ALA A 21 -22.96 -8.37 -16.37
C ALA A 21 -21.66 -7.53 -16.53
N ARG A 22 -21.08 -7.48 -17.74
CA ARG A 22 -19.92 -6.62 -18.02
C ARG A 22 -20.25 -5.15 -17.81
N ALA A 23 -21.43 -4.70 -18.25
CA ALA A 23 -21.89 -3.33 -18.05
C ALA A 23 -22.11 -2.99 -16.57
N LEU A 24 -22.75 -3.89 -15.82
CA LEU A 24 -22.98 -3.75 -14.38
C LEU A 24 -21.66 -3.58 -13.61
N TRP A 25 -20.69 -4.45 -13.88
CA TRP A 25 -19.37 -4.40 -13.23
C TRP A 25 -18.40 -3.40 -13.87
N ARG A 26 -18.86 -2.57 -14.81
CA ARG A 26 -18.07 -1.53 -15.50
C ARG A 26 -16.76 -2.08 -16.11
N ASN A 27 -16.83 -3.30 -16.62
CA ASN A 27 -15.69 -3.98 -17.22
C ASN A 27 -15.54 -3.51 -18.68
N GLY A 28 -14.46 -2.77 -18.97
CA GLY A 28 -14.19 -2.20 -20.29
C GLY A 28 -14.58 -0.73 -20.42
N SER A 29 -15.07 -0.31 -21.59
CA SER A 29 -15.43 1.08 -21.91
C SER A 29 -16.88 1.46 -21.57
N VAL A 30 -17.62 0.58 -20.89
CA VAL A 30 -19.04 0.78 -20.57
C VAL A 30 -19.18 1.55 -19.26
N ARG A 31 -20.05 2.57 -19.22
CA ARG A 31 -20.19 3.48 -18.08
C ARG A 31 -20.84 2.82 -16.85
N GLY A 32 -21.79 1.92 -17.07
CA GLY A 32 -22.50 1.20 -16.02
C GLY A 32 -23.81 0.56 -16.52
N ALA A 33 -24.53 -0.08 -15.61
CA ALA A 33 -25.89 -0.55 -15.84
C ALA A 33 -26.86 0.09 -14.81
N ALA A 34 -28.05 0.43 -15.25
CA ALA A 34 -29.16 0.89 -14.40
C ALA A 34 -30.29 -0.14 -14.46
N VAL A 35 -31.11 -0.20 -13.40
CA VAL A 35 -32.24 -1.15 -13.34
C VAL A 35 -33.55 -0.40 -13.17
N LEU A 36 -34.57 -0.80 -13.94
CA LEU A 36 -35.96 -0.38 -13.78
C LEU A 36 -36.75 -1.56 -13.19
N ILE A 37 -37.31 -1.35 -12.00
CA ILE A 37 -37.99 -2.37 -11.21
C ILE A 37 -39.50 -2.14 -11.28
N GLY A 38 -40.24 -3.19 -11.65
CA GLY A 38 -41.70 -3.21 -11.67
C GLY A 38 -42.33 -4.03 -10.55
N ALA A 39 -43.66 -4.11 -10.56
CA ALA A 39 -44.47 -4.72 -9.51
C ALA A 39 -44.22 -6.23 -9.33
N GLY A 40 -43.67 -6.90 -10.35
CA GLY A 40 -43.29 -8.31 -10.26
C GLY A 40 -42.22 -8.59 -9.20
N LEU A 41 -41.31 -7.63 -8.93
CA LEU A 41 -40.34 -7.82 -7.84
C LEU A 41 -41.03 -7.78 -6.48
N SER A 42 -42.03 -6.91 -6.30
CA SER A 42 -42.79 -6.77 -5.06
C SER A 42 -43.53 -8.05 -4.67
N LYS A 43 -43.90 -8.92 -5.62
CA LYS A 43 -44.45 -10.27 -5.33
C LYS A 43 -43.53 -11.14 -4.47
N ASN A 44 -42.23 -10.81 -4.37
CA ASN A 44 -41.26 -11.50 -3.53
C ASN A 44 -41.14 -10.90 -2.12
N ALA A 45 -42.10 -10.07 -1.69
CA ALA A 45 -42.15 -9.54 -0.33
C ALA A 45 -42.45 -10.64 0.70
N GLU A 46 -41.86 -10.49 1.88
CA GLU A 46 -42.21 -11.32 3.03
C GLU A 46 -43.52 -10.83 3.64
N ARG A 47 -44.40 -11.81 3.92
CA ARG A 47 -45.73 -11.59 4.48
C ARG A 47 -45.79 -12.23 5.87
N PRO A 48 -46.15 -11.47 6.93
CA PRO A 48 -46.17 -11.99 8.30
C PRO A 48 -47.17 -13.14 8.55
N GLY A 49 -48.24 -13.22 7.75
CA GLY A 49 -49.24 -14.28 7.81
C GLY A 49 -49.78 -14.65 6.43
N ASP A 50 -50.35 -15.85 6.31
CA ASP A 50 -50.92 -16.36 5.06
C ASP A 50 -52.15 -15.54 4.59
N ASP A 51 -52.83 -14.87 5.52
CA ASP A 51 -53.96 -13.98 5.30
C ASP A 51 -53.55 -12.55 4.92
N THR A 52 -52.25 -12.23 4.99
CA THR A 52 -51.74 -10.93 4.55
C THR A 52 -51.83 -10.86 3.02
N LEU A 53 -52.46 -9.78 2.52
CA LEU A 53 -52.61 -9.52 1.09
C LEU A 53 -51.25 -9.57 0.37
N GLU A 54 -51.22 -10.23 -0.79
CA GLU A 54 -50.06 -10.23 -1.65
C GLU A 54 -49.95 -8.90 -2.40
N PRO A 55 -48.73 -8.37 -2.65
CA PRO A 55 -48.55 -7.21 -3.51
C PRO A 55 -49.20 -7.42 -4.89
N PRO A 56 -50.11 -6.55 -5.32
CA PRO A 56 -50.86 -6.76 -6.54
C PRO A 56 -50.06 -6.35 -7.79
N LEU A 57 -50.30 -7.03 -8.90
CA LEU A 57 -49.85 -6.61 -10.22
C LEU A 57 -50.84 -5.60 -10.82
N TRP A 58 -50.37 -4.82 -11.79
CA TRP A 58 -51.20 -3.80 -12.43
C TRP A 58 -52.50 -4.37 -13.02
N TRP A 59 -52.43 -5.53 -13.70
CA TRP A 59 -53.60 -6.18 -14.28
C TRP A 59 -54.59 -6.72 -13.23
N GLU A 60 -54.10 -7.18 -12.07
CA GLU A 60 -54.95 -7.66 -10.96
C GLU A 60 -55.80 -6.51 -10.39
N LEU A 61 -55.22 -5.30 -10.28
CA LEU A 61 -55.97 -4.09 -9.91
C LEU A 61 -57.04 -3.74 -10.95
N MET A 62 -56.71 -3.89 -12.24
CA MET A 62 -57.66 -3.59 -13.31
C MET A 62 -58.83 -4.55 -13.34
N GLU A 63 -58.58 -5.86 -13.17
CA GLU A 63 -59.64 -6.86 -13.10
C GLU A 63 -60.60 -6.57 -11.96
N GLU A 64 -60.10 -6.20 -10.78
CA GLU A 64 -60.93 -5.83 -9.64
C GLU A 64 -61.74 -4.55 -9.92
N MET A 65 -61.17 -3.55 -10.59
CA MET A 65 -61.91 -2.35 -11.01
C MET A 65 -63.02 -2.69 -11.99
N VAL A 66 -62.76 -3.55 -12.98
CA VAL A 66 -63.77 -4.03 -13.93
C VAL A 66 -64.88 -4.79 -13.21
N GLU A 67 -64.54 -5.63 -12.24
CA GLU A 67 -65.53 -6.37 -11.45
C GLU A 67 -66.48 -5.46 -10.66
N ARG A 68 -65.94 -4.38 -10.10
CA ARG A 68 -66.73 -3.41 -9.32
C ARG A 68 -67.58 -2.49 -10.18
N HIS A 69 -67.06 -2.05 -11.32
CA HIS A 69 -67.73 -1.06 -12.20
C HIS A 69 -68.60 -1.66 -13.28
N TYR A 70 -68.27 -2.86 -13.74
CA TYR A 70 -68.98 -3.57 -14.80
C TYR A 70 -69.52 -4.94 -14.32
N PRO A 71 -70.27 -5.00 -13.20
CA PRO A 71 -70.66 -6.28 -12.58
C PRO A 71 -71.63 -7.10 -13.46
N HIS A 72 -72.38 -6.45 -14.34
CA HIS A 72 -73.41 -7.10 -15.18
C HIS A 72 -72.95 -7.41 -16.61
N ASP A 73 -71.87 -6.78 -17.09
CA ASP A 73 -71.33 -7.04 -18.42
C ASP A 73 -69.86 -6.61 -18.53
N LYS A 74 -68.95 -7.50 -18.09
CA LYS A 74 -67.49 -7.26 -18.13
C LYS A 74 -66.96 -7.00 -19.55
N LYS A 75 -67.66 -7.43 -20.62
CA LYS A 75 -67.23 -7.21 -22.01
C LYS A 75 -67.38 -5.76 -22.45
N ARG A 76 -68.17 -4.97 -21.72
CA ARG A 76 -68.38 -3.55 -21.97
C ARG A 76 -67.25 -2.67 -21.42
N ALA A 77 -66.39 -3.23 -20.56
CA ALA A 77 -65.22 -2.54 -20.06
C ALA A 77 -64.25 -2.18 -21.20
N PRO A 78 -63.60 -1.00 -21.17
CA PRO A 78 -62.57 -0.66 -22.14
C PRO A 78 -61.43 -1.70 -22.16
N SER A 79 -60.81 -1.91 -23.32
CA SER A 79 -59.63 -2.79 -23.43
C SER A 79 -58.35 -2.16 -22.89
N SER A 80 -58.30 -0.82 -22.77
CA SER A 80 -57.14 -0.10 -22.26
C SER A 80 -57.17 -0.04 -20.72
N PRO A 81 -56.15 -0.57 -20.03
CA PRO A 81 -56.01 -0.46 -18.57
C PRO A 81 -56.11 0.98 -18.05
N LEU A 82 -55.45 1.92 -18.71
CA LEU A 82 -55.45 3.34 -18.30
C LEU A 82 -56.85 3.94 -18.32
N ARG A 83 -57.65 3.55 -19.32
CA ARG A 83 -59.01 4.07 -19.49
C ARG A 83 -59.95 3.49 -18.45
N ILE A 84 -59.81 2.20 -18.10
CA ILE A 84 -60.58 1.61 -16.98
C ILE A 84 -60.26 2.37 -15.68
N ALA A 85 -58.99 2.69 -15.44
CA ALA A 85 -58.58 3.46 -14.26
C ALA A 85 -59.15 4.89 -14.24
N GLU A 86 -59.20 5.54 -15.41
CA GLU A 86 -59.80 6.87 -15.55
C GLU A 86 -61.32 6.86 -15.35
N GLU A 87 -62.02 5.86 -15.90
CA GLU A 87 -63.47 5.70 -15.71
C GLU A 87 -63.78 5.41 -14.24
N TYR A 88 -62.99 4.56 -13.57
CA TYR A 88 -63.08 4.32 -12.12
C TYR A 88 -62.89 5.62 -11.33
N ARG A 89 -61.84 6.38 -11.65
CA ARG A 89 -61.56 7.68 -11.00
C ARG A 89 -62.69 8.69 -11.22
N THR A 90 -63.22 8.78 -12.43
CA THR A 90 -64.28 9.73 -12.78
C THR A 90 -65.54 9.48 -11.98
N TYR A 91 -65.88 8.21 -11.74
CA TYR A 91 -67.08 7.83 -11.00
C TYR A 91 -66.87 7.85 -9.48
N SER A 92 -65.77 7.30 -8.98
CA SER A 92 -65.49 7.20 -7.53
C SER A 92 -64.82 8.45 -6.94
N GLY A 93 -64.37 9.38 -7.79
CA GLY A 93 -63.55 10.52 -7.41
C GLY A 93 -62.10 10.13 -7.08
N GLN A 94 -61.20 11.12 -7.03
CA GLN A 94 -59.79 10.90 -6.68
C GLN A 94 -59.64 10.26 -5.28
N ALA A 95 -60.41 10.71 -4.29
CA ALA A 95 -60.38 10.15 -2.94
C ALA A 95 -60.78 8.66 -2.91
N GLY A 96 -61.77 8.26 -3.73
CA GLY A 96 -62.18 6.86 -3.86
C GLY A 96 -61.14 5.99 -4.58
N LEU A 97 -60.40 6.57 -5.54
CA LEU A 97 -59.25 5.90 -6.15
C LEU A 97 -58.10 5.73 -5.13
N ASP A 98 -57.75 6.78 -4.40
CA ASP A 98 -56.67 6.74 -3.42
C ASP A 98 -56.98 5.75 -2.29
N ASP A 99 -58.23 5.68 -1.82
CA ASP A 99 -58.69 4.71 -0.83
C ASP A 99 -58.63 3.27 -1.37
N PHE A 100 -59.04 3.06 -2.63
CA PHE A 100 -58.90 1.77 -3.30
C PHE A 100 -57.45 1.29 -3.33
N LEU A 101 -56.52 2.16 -3.75
CA LEU A 101 -55.10 1.83 -3.83
C LEU A 101 -54.51 1.62 -2.42
N ARG A 102 -54.79 2.49 -1.44
CA ARG A 102 -54.28 2.34 -0.06
C ARG A 102 -54.76 1.06 0.61
N THR A 103 -55.98 0.62 0.35
CA THR A 103 -56.53 -0.63 0.91
C THR A 103 -55.86 -1.87 0.31
N ARG A 104 -55.39 -1.79 -0.95
CA ARG A 104 -54.72 -2.90 -1.66
C ARG A 104 -53.20 -2.92 -1.49
N PHE A 105 -52.63 -1.80 -1.04
CA PHE A 105 -51.21 -1.66 -0.72
C PHE A 105 -51.02 -1.39 0.78
N PRO A 106 -51.24 -2.39 1.67
CA PRO A 106 -50.89 -2.29 3.09
C PRO A 106 -49.36 -2.37 3.25
N ASP A 107 -48.63 -1.40 2.71
CA ASP A 107 -47.17 -1.42 2.58
C ASP A 107 -46.45 -1.71 3.90
N LYS A 108 -46.93 -1.15 5.01
CA LYS A 108 -46.38 -1.39 6.36
C LYS A 108 -46.51 -2.84 6.83
N SER A 109 -47.46 -3.60 6.28
CA SER A 109 -47.67 -5.03 6.59
C SER A 109 -46.74 -5.95 5.80
N TRP A 110 -46.02 -5.42 4.81
CA TRP A 110 -45.02 -6.18 4.04
C TRP A 110 -43.62 -5.90 4.54
N SER A 111 -42.78 -6.91 4.53
CA SER A 111 -41.34 -6.79 4.76
C SER A 111 -40.57 -7.08 3.46
N PRO A 112 -39.44 -6.40 3.20
CA PRO A 112 -38.61 -6.72 2.05
C PRO A 112 -38.08 -8.15 2.15
N GLY A 113 -38.37 -8.99 1.16
CA GLY A 113 -37.82 -10.34 1.09
C GLY A 113 -36.35 -10.37 0.63
N PRO A 114 -35.66 -11.52 0.72
CA PRO A 114 -34.22 -11.64 0.48
C PRO A 114 -33.77 -11.18 -0.91
N LEU A 115 -34.64 -11.29 -1.92
CA LEU A 115 -34.34 -10.86 -3.29
C LEU A 115 -34.23 -9.34 -3.43
N HIS A 116 -34.92 -8.55 -2.59
CA HIS A 116 -34.81 -7.09 -2.60
C HIS A 116 -33.41 -6.66 -2.17
N GLY A 117 -32.99 -7.07 -0.98
CA GLY A 117 -31.63 -6.80 -0.48
C GLY A 117 -30.57 -7.41 -1.40
N ALA A 118 -30.85 -8.57 -2.01
CA ALA A 118 -29.90 -9.19 -2.91
C ALA A 118 -29.66 -8.40 -4.21
N LEU A 119 -30.72 -7.83 -4.79
CA LEU A 119 -30.68 -6.98 -5.97
C LEU A 119 -30.01 -5.63 -5.68
N LEU A 120 -30.31 -5.02 -4.52
CA LEU A 120 -29.66 -3.78 -4.07
C LEU A 120 -28.18 -4.00 -3.76
N GLY A 121 -27.77 -5.22 -3.42
CA GLY A 121 -26.37 -5.58 -3.22
C GLY A 121 -25.48 -5.60 -4.48
N LEU A 122 -26.01 -5.25 -5.65
CA LEU A 122 -25.28 -5.12 -6.92
C LEU A 122 -24.92 -3.64 -7.20
N PRO A 123 -23.92 -3.33 -8.05
CA PRO A 123 -23.45 -1.95 -8.30
C PRO A 123 -24.24 -1.21 -9.39
N TRP A 124 -25.55 -1.02 -9.21
CA TRP A 124 -26.36 -0.27 -10.17
C TRP A 124 -25.97 1.22 -10.19
N SER A 125 -25.90 1.83 -11.37
CA SER A 125 -25.69 3.27 -11.52
C SER A 125 -26.85 4.07 -10.95
N ASP A 126 -28.07 3.63 -11.22
CA ASP A 126 -29.32 4.13 -10.65
C ASP A 126 -30.37 3.00 -10.68
N ILE A 127 -31.27 3.04 -9.70
CA ILE A 127 -32.42 2.15 -9.57
C ILE A 127 -33.66 3.02 -9.79
N LEU A 128 -34.37 2.76 -10.87
CA LEU A 128 -35.63 3.41 -11.18
C LEU A 128 -36.76 2.45 -10.82
N THR A 129 -37.88 2.95 -10.31
CA THR A 129 -39.07 2.11 -10.11
C THR A 129 -40.36 2.86 -10.35
N THR A 130 -41.34 2.15 -10.87
CA THR A 130 -42.74 2.59 -10.99
C THR A 130 -43.60 2.08 -9.84
N ASN A 131 -43.01 1.38 -8.85
CA ASN A 131 -43.71 0.80 -7.72
C ASN A 131 -43.97 1.83 -6.63
N TRP A 132 -45.14 1.75 -6.00
CA TRP A 132 -45.53 2.64 -4.91
C TRP A 132 -45.19 2.13 -3.51
N ASP A 133 -44.97 0.82 -3.35
CA ASP A 133 -44.55 0.21 -2.08
C ASP A 133 -43.17 0.71 -1.64
N THR A 134 -42.80 0.61 -0.37
CA THR A 134 -41.49 1.08 0.15
C THR A 134 -40.48 -0.06 0.38
N LEU A 135 -40.65 -1.20 -0.31
CA LEU A 135 -39.85 -2.41 -0.06
C LEU A 135 -38.37 -2.21 -0.42
N LEU A 136 -38.07 -1.46 -1.47
CA LEU A 136 -36.69 -1.19 -1.88
C LEU A 136 -35.98 -0.27 -0.89
N GLU A 137 -36.68 0.72 -0.36
CA GLU A 137 -36.14 1.70 0.58
C GLU A 137 -35.93 1.11 1.99
N ARG A 138 -36.78 0.14 2.36
CA ARG A 138 -36.70 -0.55 3.65
C ARG A 138 -35.80 -1.78 3.61
N ALA A 139 -35.42 -2.26 2.43
CA ALA A 139 -34.53 -3.41 2.31
C ALA A 139 -33.15 -3.04 2.88
N GLU A 140 -32.68 -3.82 3.86
CA GLU A 140 -31.32 -3.65 4.37
C GLU A 140 -30.30 -4.03 3.29
N ASN A 141 -29.42 -3.09 2.96
CA ASN A 141 -28.27 -3.38 2.12
C ASN A 141 -27.22 -4.11 2.97
N MET A 142 -27.14 -5.43 2.83
CA MET A 142 -26.13 -6.26 3.48
C MET A 142 -24.71 -6.09 2.87
N ASN A 143 -24.51 -5.18 1.92
CA ASN A 143 -23.31 -5.03 1.08
C ASN A 143 -22.84 -3.55 0.98
N ASP A 144 -21.64 -3.34 0.42
CA ASP A 144 -20.89 -2.07 0.31
C ASP A 144 -21.55 -0.90 -0.45
N TYR A 145 -22.76 -1.05 -1.01
CA TYR A 145 -23.42 0.00 -1.83
C TYR A 145 -24.57 0.68 -1.08
N SER A 146 -24.50 2.00 -0.97
CA SER A 146 -25.57 2.85 -0.41
C SER A 146 -26.25 3.63 -1.52
N TYR A 147 -27.58 3.53 -1.60
CA TYR A 147 -28.40 4.26 -2.56
C TYR A 147 -29.17 5.37 -1.87
N GLU A 148 -29.11 6.58 -2.41
CA GLU A 148 -29.92 7.69 -1.92
C GLU A 148 -31.34 7.65 -2.51
N VAL A 149 -32.35 7.77 -1.66
CA VAL A 149 -33.76 7.66 -2.09
C VAL A 149 -34.27 9.01 -2.58
N VAL A 150 -34.89 9.02 -3.76
CA VAL A 150 -35.56 10.15 -4.38
C VAL A 150 -37.05 9.82 -4.50
N ARG A 151 -37.87 10.44 -3.65
CA ARG A 151 -39.34 10.25 -3.63
C ARG A 151 -40.07 11.33 -4.43
N THR A 152 -39.49 12.53 -4.44
CA THR A 152 -40.05 13.71 -5.10
C THR A 152 -39.00 14.39 -5.99
N GLU A 153 -39.44 15.27 -6.88
CA GLU A 153 -38.52 16.01 -7.75
C GLU A 153 -37.61 16.97 -6.96
N ALA A 154 -38.03 17.45 -5.80
CA ALA A 154 -37.23 18.31 -4.94
C ALA A 154 -35.97 17.58 -4.41
N ASP A 155 -36.08 16.27 -4.16
CA ASP A 155 -34.99 15.44 -3.64
C ASP A 155 -33.82 15.33 -4.64
N LEU A 156 -34.07 15.52 -5.95
CA LEU A 156 -33.04 15.52 -6.99
C LEU A 156 -31.96 16.58 -6.79
N THR A 157 -32.26 17.64 -6.03
CA THR A 157 -31.30 18.73 -5.77
C THR A 157 -30.22 18.34 -4.76
N HIS A 158 -30.46 17.31 -3.96
CA HIS A 158 -29.56 16.88 -2.89
C HIS A 158 -29.06 15.45 -3.10
N ALA A 159 -29.87 14.60 -3.74
CA ALA A 159 -29.56 13.21 -3.94
C ALA A 159 -28.39 12.99 -4.94
N ARG A 160 -27.38 12.23 -4.53
CA ARG A 160 -26.24 11.84 -5.37
C ARG A 160 -26.41 10.42 -5.90
N SER A 161 -25.99 10.19 -7.15
CA SER A 161 -25.89 8.84 -7.72
C SER A 161 -24.88 8.01 -6.90
N PRO A 162 -25.16 6.73 -6.60
CA PRO A 162 -26.30 5.95 -7.08
C PRO A 162 -27.61 6.17 -6.29
N ARG A 163 -28.77 6.21 -6.98
CA ARG A 163 -30.09 6.56 -6.39
C ARG A 163 -31.13 5.45 -6.51
N ILE A 164 -32.14 5.46 -5.64
CA ILE A 164 -33.44 4.79 -5.83
C ILE A 164 -34.48 5.87 -6.15
N VAL A 165 -34.99 5.91 -7.38
CA VAL A 165 -35.89 6.96 -7.88
C VAL A 165 -37.30 6.42 -8.08
N LYS A 166 -38.26 7.03 -7.37
CA LYS A 166 -39.69 6.68 -7.39
C LYS A 166 -40.40 7.51 -8.45
N LEU A 167 -40.55 6.96 -9.65
CA LEU A 167 -41.06 7.72 -10.81
C LEU A 167 -42.57 7.97 -10.73
N HIS A 168 -43.34 7.06 -10.15
CA HIS A 168 -44.81 7.10 -10.13
C HIS A 168 -45.40 7.46 -8.75
N GLY A 169 -44.59 8.04 -7.87
CA GLY A 169 -44.95 8.37 -6.50
C GLY A 169 -44.78 7.20 -5.53
N THR A 170 -45.10 7.45 -4.26
CA THR A 170 -44.94 6.47 -3.17
C THR A 170 -46.18 6.49 -2.28
N ILE A 171 -46.64 5.31 -1.85
CA ILE A 171 -47.81 5.19 -0.97
C ILE A 171 -47.50 5.83 0.39
N GLY A 172 -48.44 6.63 0.90
CA GLY A 172 -48.27 7.33 2.18
C GLY A 172 -47.71 8.75 2.09
N ASP A 173 -47.07 9.11 0.97
CA ASP A 173 -46.62 10.49 0.72
C ASP A 173 -47.80 11.37 0.22
N PRO A 174 -47.73 12.71 0.39
CA PRO A 174 -48.82 13.63 0.00
C PRO A 174 -48.93 13.88 -1.52
N GLY A 175 -48.03 13.33 -2.35
CA GLY A 175 -48.04 13.49 -3.80
C GLY A 175 -49.04 12.57 -4.53
N PRO A 176 -49.47 12.92 -5.76
CA PRO A 176 -50.37 12.07 -6.54
C PRO A 176 -49.67 10.79 -7.02
N LEU A 177 -50.37 9.66 -6.96
CA LEU A 177 -49.92 8.40 -7.54
C LEU A 177 -50.29 8.36 -9.03
N ILE A 178 -49.34 7.97 -9.88
CA ILE A 178 -49.56 7.90 -11.32
C ILE A 178 -50.23 6.58 -11.66
N PHE A 179 -51.51 6.63 -12.06
CA PHE A 179 -52.28 5.42 -12.33
C PHE A 179 -53.28 5.53 -13.49
N ALA A 180 -54.00 6.65 -13.59
CA ALA A 180 -55.09 6.83 -14.56
C ALA A 180 -54.62 7.56 -15.83
N GLU A 181 -55.41 7.50 -16.90
CA GLU A 181 -55.06 8.00 -18.25
C GLU A 181 -54.57 9.45 -18.26
N GLU A 182 -55.24 10.36 -17.57
CA GLU A 182 -54.86 11.79 -17.51
C GLU A 182 -53.53 12.00 -16.75
N ASP A 183 -53.17 11.11 -15.83
CA ASP A 183 -51.89 11.18 -15.12
C ASP A 183 -50.74 10.92 -16.09
N TYR A 184 -50.83 9.86 -16.90
CA TYR A 184 -49.84 9.56 -17.94
C TYR A 184 -49.81 10.63 -19.03
N ARG A 185 -50.97 11.19 -19.42
CA ARG A 185 -51.04 12.26 -20.43
C ARG A 185 -50.34 13.54 -19.97
N THR A 186 -50.49 13.91 -18.70
CA THR A 186 -49.89 15.12 -18.13
C THR A 186 -48.51 14.91 -17.53
N TYR A 187 -48.06 13.65 -17.37
CA TYR A 187 -46.77 13.27 -16.78
C TYR A 187 -45.57 14.00 -17.41
N PRO A 188 -45.42 14.09 -18.74
CA PRO A 188 -44.25 14.74 -19.33
C PRO A 188 -44.11 16.22 -18.98
N VAL A 189 -45.22 16.90 -18.66
CA VAL A 189 -45.25 18.32 -18.30
C VAL A 189 -45.15 18.50 -16.78
N LYS A 190 -45.92 17.72 -16.00
CA LYS A 190 -45.96 17.83 -14.54
C LYS A 190 -44.72 17.25 -13.85
N HIS A 191 -44.10 16.24 -14.44
CA HIS A 191 -42.93 15.52 -13.90
C HIS A 191 -41.72 15.60 -14.83
N ALA A 192 -41.49 16.79 -15.40
CA ALA A 192 -40.45 17.00 -16.40
C ALA A 192 -39.04 16.70 -15.88
N ALA A 193 -38.77 16.89 -14.58
CA ALA A 193 -37.46 16.60 -14.00
C ALA A 193 -37.18 15.09 -13.99
N PHE A 194 -38.18 14.28 -13.63
CA PHE A 194 -38.07 12.82 -13.70
C PHE A 194 -37.96 12.30 -15.14
N VAL A 195 -38.68 12.89 -16.10
CA VAL A 195 -38.53 12.52 -17.51
C VAL A 195 -37.10 12.78 -18.01
N ASN A 196 -36.53 13.94 -17.67
CA ASN A 196 -35.16 14.27 -18.07
C ASN A 196 -34.13 13.33 -17.42
N LEU A 197 -34.32 13.01 -16.14
CA LEU A 197 -33.49 12.05 -15.43
C LEU A 197 -33.56 10.65 -16.08
N ALA A 198 -34.77 10.14 -16.33
CA ALA A 198 -34.95 8.82 -16.95
C ALA A 198 -34.28 8.75 -18.33
N ARG A 199 -34.47 9.77 -19.17
CA ARG A 199 -33.78 9.88 -20.47
C ARG A 199 -32.27 9.89 -20.31
N GLN A 200 -31.73 10.67 -19.36
CA GLN A 200 -30.30 10.70 -19.10
C GLN A 200 -29.78 9.31 -18.68
N VAL A 201 -30.46 8.64 -17.75
CA VAL A 201 -30.07 7.29 -17.29
C VAL A 201 -30.04 6.30 -18.47
N PHE A 202 -31.01 6.36 -19.38
CA PHE A 202 -31.12 5.49 -20.55
C PHE A 202 -30.06 5.78 -21.62
N ILE A 203 -29.61 7.03 -21.74
CA ILE A 203 -28.51 7.42 -22.64
C ILE A 203 -27.17 6.93 -22.08
N GLU A 204 -26.97 7.08 -20.76
CA GLU A 204 -25.67 6.88 -20.12
C GLU A 204 -25.36 5.40 -19.81
N ASN A 205 -26.37 4.57 -19.56
CA ASN A 205 -26.21 3.21 -19.03
C ASN A 205 -26.93 2.17 -19.90
N GLU A 206 -26.49 0.91 -19.79
CA GLU A 206 -27.32 -0.21 -20.22
C GLU A 206 -28.47 -0.40 -19.23
N LEU A 207 -29.69 -0.61 -19.72
CA LEU A 207 -30.89 -0.66 -18.87
C LEU A 207 -31.34 -2.11 -18.65
N CYS A 208 -31.59 -2.51 -17.41
CA CYS A 208 -32.14 -3.80 -17.06
C CYS A 208 -33.58 -3.65 -16.53
N LEU A 209 -34.53 -4.41 -17.04
CA LEU A 209 -35.91 -4.43 -16.59
C LEU A 209 -36.14 -5.70 -15.76
N VAL A 210 -36.56 -5.57 -14.49
CA VAL A 210 -36.79 -6.69 -13.57
C VAL A 210 -38.18 -6.58 -12.97
N GLY A 211 -38.97 -7.66 -13.05
CA GLY A 211 -40.35 -7.66 -12.55
C GLY A 211 -41.25 -6.65 -13.27
N PHE A 212 -40.87 -6.26 -14.48
CA PHE A 212 -41.50 -5.20 -15.27
C PHE A 212 -41.94 -5.78 -16.61
N SER A 213 -43.17 -5.55 -17.05
CA SER A 213 -43.68 -6.15 -18.30
C SER A 213 -43.15 -5.46 -19.56
N GLY A 214 -42.71 -4.21 -19.45
CA GLY A 214 -42.25 -3.40 -20.59
C GLY A 214 -43.36 -2.62 -21.29
N ASP A 215 -44.61 -2.77 -20.85
CA ASP A 215 -45.79 -2.16 -21.50
C ASP A 215 -46.16 -0.79 -20.93
N ASP A 216 -45.41 -0.30 -19.95
CA ASP A 216 -45.67 0.99 -19.32
C ASP A 216 -45.55 2.13 -20.36
N PRO A 217 -46.57 3.00 -20.50
CA PRO A 217 -46.58 4.06 -21.51
C PRO A 217 -45.45 5.08 -21.36
N ASN A 218 -45.02 5.39 -20.13
CA ASN A 218 -43.96 6.35 -19.87
C ASN A 218 -42.61 5.73 -20.26
N PHE A 219 -42.36 4.48 -19.87
CA PHE A 219 -41.18 3.72 -20.29
C PHE A 219 -41.06 3.65 -21.81
N LEU A 220 -42.14 3.27 -22.51
CA LEU A 220 -42.15 3.14 -23.97
C LEU A 220 -41.86 4.48 -24.65
N GLN A 221 -42.39 5.59 -24.12
CA GLN A 221 -42.08 6.93 -24.62
C GLN A 221 -40.61 7.30 -24.43
N TRP A 222 -40.02 7.00 -23.27
CA TRP A 222 -38.61 7.30 -23.02
C TRP A 222 -37.67 6.43 -23.85
N ALA A 223 -37.92 5.13 -23.91
CA ALA A 223 -37.16 4.18 -24.72
C ALA A 223 -37.25 4.50 -26.22
N GLY A 224 -38.45 4.80 -26.71
CA GLY A 224 -38.68 5.26 -28.08
C GLY A 224 -37.92 6.55 -28.38
N TRP A 225 -38.01 7.56 -27.51
CA TRP A 225 -37.28 8.81 -27.66
C TRP A 225 -35.76 8.59 -27.78
N VAL A 226 -35.17 7.77 -26.89
CA VAL A 226 -33.73 7.49 -26.91
C VAL A 226 -33.31 6.76 -28.20
N ARG A 227 -34.10 5.77 -28.63
CA ARG A 227 -33.87 5.04 -29.89
C ARG A 227 -33.93 5.98 -31.09
N ASP A 228 -34.92 6.86 -31.14
CA ASP A 228 -35.16 7.72 -32.30
C ASP A 228 -34.07 8.81 -32.43
N HIS A 229 -33.48 9.26 -31.31
CA HIS A 229 -32.43 10.29 -31.30
C HIS A 229 -31.00 9.73 -31.40
N LEU A 230 -30.74 8.52 -30.90
CA LEU A 230 -29.41 7.89 -30.94
C LEU A 230 -29.25 6.83 -32.03
N GLY A 231 -30.35 6.36 -32.63
CA GLY A 231 -30.34 5.33 -33.67
C GLY A 231 -29.58 4.08 -33.23
N GLY A 232 -28.66 3.59 -34.09
CA GLY A 232 -27.84 2.41 -33.82
C GLY A 232 -26.82 2.57 -32.69
N SER A 233 -26.64 3.79 -32.14
CA SER A 233 -25.79 4.04 -30.97
C SER A 233 -26.55 3.98 -29.64
N ALA A 234 -27.87 3.73 -29.67
CA ALA A 234 -28.66 3.53 -28.46
C ALA A 234 -28.15 2.30 -27.69
N ARG A 235 -28.00 2.45 -26.37
CA ARG A 235 -27.64 1.34 -25.47
C ARG A 235 -28.76 0.31 -25.46
N ARG A 236 -28.39 -0.97 -25.27
CA ARG A 236 -29.38 -2.05 -25.19
C ARG A 236 -30.19 -1.97 -23.90
N ILE A 237 -31.47 -2.34 -24.03
CA ILE A 237 -32.36 -2.58 -22.90
C ILE A 237 -32.49 -4.10 -22.74
N TYR A 238 -32.40 -4.62 -21.52
CA TYR A 238 -32.54 -6.04 -21.23
C TYR A 238 -33.83 -6.28 -20.46
N LEU A 239 -34.67 -7.18 -20.94
CA LEU A 239 -35.88 -7.59 -20.24
C LEU A 239 -35.63 -8.95 -19.57
N VAL A 240 -35.74 -9.03 -18.24
CA VAL A 240 -35.32 -10.21 -17.48
C VAL A 240 -36.46 -10.80 -16.67
N GLY A 241 -36.64 -12.13 -16.77
CA GLY A 241 -37.55 -12.86 -15.90
C GLY A 241 -37.96 -14.24 -16.44
N ASN A 242 -39.02 -14.80 -15.86
CA ASN A 242 -39.75 -15.93 -16.42
C ASN A 242 -40.75 -15.40 -17.46
N LEU A 243 -40.29 -15.16 -18.69
CA LEU A 243 -41.04 -14.39 -19.70
C LEU A 243 -41.90 -15.28 -20.60
N ARG A 244 -41.49 -16.54 -20.83
CA ARG A 244 -42.18 -17.52 -21.68
C ARG A 244 -42.52 -16.94 -23.06
N LEU A 245 -41.54 -16.29 -23.69
CA LEU A 245 -41.79 -15.50 -24.91
C LEU A 245 -42.04 -16.38 -26.13
N GLU A 246 -43.15 -16.13 -26.81
CA GLU A 246 -43.39 -16.63 -28.16
C GLU A 246 -42.44 -15.97 -29.18
N ARG A 247 -42.20 -16.64 -30.32
CA ARG A 247 -41.30 -16.15 -31.37
C ARG A 247 -41.68 -14.77 -31.91
N ALA A 248 -42.98 -14.46 -32.01
CA ALA A 248 -43.47 -13.18 -32.52
C ALA A 248 -43.16 -12.04 -31.54
N THR A 249 -43.50 -12.21 -30.26
CA THR A 249 -43.24 -11.24 -29.18
C THR A 249 -41.74 -11.00 -29.01
N ARG A 250 -40.93 -12.06 -29.08
CA ARG A 250 -39.48 -11.96 -29.02
C ARG A 250 -38.91 -11.09 -30.14
N ARG A 251 -39.31 -11.33 -31.38
CA ARG A 251 -38.89 -10.50 -32.53
C ARG A 251 -39.34 -9.05 -32.40
N TYR A 252 -40.52 -8.82 -31.85
CA TYR A 252 -41.01 -7.47 -31.58
C TYR A 252 -40.11 -6.73 -30.59
N LEU A 253 -39.74 -7.35 -29.47
CA LEU A 253 -38.82 -6.76 -28.48
C LEU A 253 -37.44 -6.47 -29.09
N GLU A 254 -36.88 -7.44 -29.83
CA GLU A 254 -35.57 -7.29 -30.48
C GLU A 254 -35.57 -6.14 -31.49
N ALA A 255 -36.66 -5.95 -32.26
CA ALA A 255 -36.83 -4.81 -33.17
C ALA A 255 -36.93 -3.45 -32.44
N HIS A 256 -37.30 -3.45 -31.16
CA HIS A 256 -37.35 -2.27 -30.30
C HIS A 256 -36.05 -2.06 -29.49
N ASN A 257 -34.95 -2.75 -29.85
CA ASN A 257 -33.68 -2.73 -29.12
C ASN A 257 -33.78 -3.25 -27.68
N ILE A 258 -34.76 -4.11 -27.41
CA ILE A 258 -34.95 -4.80 -26.14
C ILE A 258 -34.48 -6.26 -26.32
N ALA A 259 -33.42 -6.64 -25.62
CA ALA A 259 -32.88 -8.00 -25.59
C ALA A 259 -33.53 -8.79 -24.43
N PRO A 260 -34.41 -9.75 -24.70
CA PRO A 260 -34.97 -10.59 -23.66
C PRO A 260 -33.92 -11.56 -23.11
N ILE A 261 -33.94 -11.77 -21.79
CA ILE A 261 -33.22 -12.81 -21.06
C ILE A 261 -34.26 -13.67 -20.37
N ASP A 262 -34.71 -14.72 -21.06
CA ASP A 262 -35.79 -15.58 -20.59
C ASP A 262 -35.26 -16.78 -19.81
N PHE A 263 -35.55 -16.80 -18.51
CA PHE A 263 -35.20 -17.87 -17.59
C PHE A 263 -36.24 -18.99 -17.54
N ALA A 264 -37.37 -18.88 -18.26
CA ALA A 264 -38.44 -19.88 -18.27
C ALA A 264 -37.94 -21.33 -18.50
N PRO A 265 -37.00 -21.62 -19.42
CA PRO A 265 -36.50 -22.98 -19.64
C PRO A 265 -35.85 -23.63 -18.43
N LEU A 266 -35.29 -22.82 -17.50
CA LEU A 266 -34.62 -23.32 -16.29
C LEU A 266 -35.58 -23.56 -15.12
N VAL A 267 -36.75 -22.91 -15.13
CA VAL A 267 -37.71 -22.95 -14.02
C VAL A 267 -39.00 -23.69 -14.37
N GLU A 268 -39.18 -24.14 -15.62
CA GLU A 268 -40.41 -24.77 -16.12
C GLU A 268 -40.89 -25.95 -15.24
N LYS A 269 -39.96 -26.72 -14.68
CA LYS A 269 -40.23 -27.90 -13.83
C LYS A 269 -40.67 -27.55 -12.40
N LEU A 270 -40.57 -26.29 -11.98
CA LEU A 270 -40.96 -25.83 -10.65
C LEU A 270 -42.44 -25.48 -10.59
N THR A 271 -43.02 -25.47 -9.39
CA THR A 271 -44.40 -25.00 -9.19
C THR A 271 -44.54 -23.52 -9.60
N PRO A 272 -45.65 -23.10 -10.24
CA PRO A 272 -45.81 -21.75 -10.78
C PRO A 272 -45.43 -20.62 -9.81
N ASN A 273 -45.80 -20.75 -8.53
CA ASN A 273 -45.55 -19.75 -7.49
C ASN A 273 -44.04 -19.59 -7.17
N LEU A 274 -43.22 -20.61 -7.41
CA LEU A 274 -41.77 -20.57 -7.17
C LEU A 274 -40.97 -20.18 -8.41
N GLN A 275 -41.55 -20.25 -9.60
CA GLN A 275 -40.82 -20.02 -10.85
C GLN A 275 -40.28 -18.59 -10.95
N HIS A 276 -41.11 -17.59 -10.60
CA HIS A 276 -40.72 -16.18 -10.68
C HIS A 276 -39.60 -15.85 -9.70
N ALA A 277 -39.78 -16.19 -8.42
CA ALA A 277 -38.77 -15.98 -7.38
C ALA A 277 -37.45 -16.70 -7.71
N THR A 278 -37.53 -17.93 -8.24
CA THR A 278 -36.34 -18.70 -8.62
C THR A 278 -35.62 -18.12 -9.83
N ALA A 279 -36.34 -17.65 -10.85
CA ALA A 279 -35.75 -16.99 -12.02
C ALA A 279 -34.99 -15.71 -11.61
N THR A 280 -35.61 -14.87 -10.78
CA THR A 280 -34.98 -13.65 -10.23
C THR A 280 -33.75 -13.98 -9.38
N ARG A 281 -33.83 -15.03 -8.55
CA ARG A 281 -32.68 -15.51 -7.76
C ARG A 281 -31.52 -15.94 -8.65
N ILE A 282 -31.77 -16.79 -9.65
CA ILE A 282 -30.75 -17.26 -10.61
C ILE A 282 -30.10 -16.05 -11.29
N PHE A 283 -30.90 -15.10 -11.77
CA PHE A 283 -30.39 -13.88 -12.39
C PHE A 283 -29.44 -13.10 -11.48
N ILE A 284 -29.84 -12.81 -10.24
CA ILE A 284 -29.01 -12.06 -9.27
C ILE A 284 -27.72 -12.84 -8.95
N ASP A 285 -27.82 -14.14 -8.70
CA ASP A 285 -26.68 -14.99 -8.38
C ASP A 285 -25.66 -15.02 -9.52
N GLU A 286 -26.12 -15.01 -10.77
CA GLU A 286 -25.24 -15.04 -11.95
C GLU A 286 -24.57 -13.70 -12.21
N LEU A 287 -25.29 -12.59 -12.00
CA LEU A 287 -24.66 -11.27 -11.99
C LEU A 287 -23.59 -11.16 -10.89
N ARG A 288 -23.82 -11.74 -9.70
CA ARG A 288 -22.82 -11.78 -8.63
C ARG A 288 -21.60 -12.64 -8.98
N LYS A 289 -21.81 -13.82 -9.56
CA LYS A 289 -20.71 -14.70 -10.02
C LYS A 289 -19.85 -14.02 -11.08
N ALA A 290 -20.44 -13.15 -11.89
CA ALA A 290 -19.74 -12.37 -12.91
C ALA A 290 -18.93 -11.17 -12.36
N LYS A 291 -18.93 -10.95 -11.02
CA LYS A 291 -18.09 -9.92 -10.39
C LYS A 291 -16.62 -10.16 -10.77
N PRO A 292 -15.95 -9.21 -11.46
CA PRO A 292 -14.55 -9.37 -11.76
C PRO A 292 -13.78 -9.44 -10.44
N PRO A 293 -12.76 -10.32 -10.34
CA PRO A 293 -11.91 -10.34 -9.17
C PRO A 293 -11.32 -8.94 -8.99
N PRO A 294 -11.43 -8.33 -7.80
CA PRO A 294 -10.81 -7.05 -7.56
C PRO A 294 -9.32 -7.17 -7.82
N ARG A 295 -8.72 -6.19 -8.50
CA ARG A 295 -7.32 -6.26 -8.93
C ARG A 295 -6.34 -6.45 -7.76
N HIS A 296 -6.68 -6.02 -6.55
CA HIS A 296 -5.88 -6.21 -5.35
C HIS A 296 -6.02 -7.61 -4.72
N GLU A 297 -6.98 -8.42 -5.14
CA GLU A 297 -7.17 -9.78 -4.62
C GLU A 297 -6.33 -10.75 -5.43
N TRP A 298 -5.03 -10.80 -5.12
CA TRP A 298 -4.12 -11.77 -5.71
C TRP A 298 -4.37 -13.15 -5.11
N LYS A 299 -4.94 -14.04 -5.92
CA LYS A 299 -5.20 -15.43 -5.56
C LYS A 299 -3.98 -16.29 -5.82
N LEU A 300 -3.13 -16.40 -4.80
CA LEU A 300 -2.01 -17.33 -4.79
C LEU A 300 -2.49 -18.78 -4.89
N THR A 301 -1.70 -19.62 -5.58
CA THR A 301 -1.89 -21.07 -5.58
C THR A 301 -1.89 -21.59 -4.13
N PRO A 302 -3.00 -22.19 -3.65
CA PRO A 302 -3.07 -22.75 -2.31
C PRO A 302 -2.03 -23.84 -2.07
N HIS A 303 -1.54 -23.97 -0.82
CA HIS A 303 -0.46 -24.91 -0.48
C HIS A 303 -0.79 -26.37 -0.86
N ASP A 304 -2.03 -26.80 -0.65
CA ASP A 304 -2.54 -28.13 -0.97
C ASP A 304 -2.60 -28.42 -2.48
N GLN A 305 -2.53 -27.39 -3.33
CA GLN A 305 -2.52 -27.56 -4.77
C GLN A 305 -1.14 -27.91 -5.34
N PHE A 306 -0.06 -27.64 -4.59
CA PHE A 306 1.29 -27.93 -5.04
C PHE A 306 1.57 -29.43 -5.16
N PRO A 307 2.35 -29.86 -6.19
CA PRO A 307 2.62 -31.27 -6.45
C PRO A 307 3.15 -32.05 -5.23
N LEU A 308 4.06 -31.46 -4.45
CA LEU A 308 4.61 -32.11 -3.27
C LEU A 308 3.54 -32.34 -2.19
N ALA A 309 2.70 -31.35 -1.92
CA ALA A 309 1.63 -31.46 -0.93
C ALA A 309 0.57 -32.50 -1.35
N LYS A 310 0.25 -32.58 -2.65
CA LYS A 310 -0.65 -33.61 -3.20
C LYS A 310 -0.08 -35.02 -3.13
N ALA A 311 1.24 -35.17 -3.16
CA ALA A 311 1.91 -36.47 -3.17
C ALA A 311 1.92 -37.17 -1.79
N GLY A 312 1.45 -36.51 -0.72
CA GLY A 312 1.30 -37.08 0.62
C GLY A 312 2.57 -37.04 1.48
N ILE A 313 2.47 -37.52 2.72
CA ILE A 313 3.52 -37.40 3.75
C ILE A 313 4.83 -38.10 3.32
N ASP A 314 4.73 -39.28 2.71
CA ASP A 314 5.90 -40.07 2.28
C ASP A 314 6.72 -39.36 1.18
N ALA A 315 6.06 -38.50 0.37
CA ALA A 315 6.73 -37.73 -0.67
C ALA A 315 7.72 -36.71 -0.10
N HIS A 316 7.46 -36.16 1.10
CA HIS A 316 8.36 -35.22 1.75
C HIS A 316 9.72 -35.84 2.10
N GLN A 317 9.77 -37.13 2.42
CA GLN A 317 11.06 -37.82 2.61
C GLN A 317 11.67 -38.26 1.28
N ARG A 318 10.83 -38.71 0.34
CA ARG A 318 11.28 -39.18 -0.97
C ARG A 318 11.94 -38.08 -1.80
N VAL A 319 11.43 -36.85 -1.78
CA VAL A 319 11.97 -35.71 -2.55
C VAL A 319 13.42 -35.36 -2.19
N HIS A 320 13.88 -35.76 -1.00
CA HIS A 320 15.27 -35.57 -0.56
C HIS A 320 16.20 -36.72 -0.96
N LYS A 321 15.66 -37.90 -1.31
CA LYS A 321 16.43 -39.12 -1.62
C LYS A 321 16.44 -39.46 -3.11
N ASP A 322 15.32 -39.23 -3.78
CA ASP A 322 15.06 -39.59 -5.18
C ASP A 322 15.07 -38.33 -6.05
N ASN A 323 16.13 -38.15 -6.84
CA ASN A 323 16.33 -36.94 -7.65
C ASN A 323 15.41 -36.90 -8.87
N GLU A 324 15.09 -38.05 -9.47
CA GLU A 324 14.19 -38.12 -10.64
C GLU A 324 12.76 -37.76 -10.23
N PHE A 325 12.30 -38.30 -9.09
CA PHE A 325 11.02 -37.92 -8.51
C PHE A 325 10.95 -36.43 -8.17
N ALA A 326 12.01 -35.88 -7.58
CA ALA A 326 12.07 -34.46 -7.28
C ALA A 326 12.08 -33.59 -8.55
N ALA A 327 12.79 -34.02 -9.60
CA ALA A 327 12.83 -33.29 -10.87
C ALA A 327 11.45 -33.28 -11.54
N ASP A 328 10.73 -34.40 -11.53
CA ASP A 328 9.36 -34.49 -12.06
C ASP A 328 8.38 -33.60 -11.27
N LEU A 329 8.47 -33.60 -9.93
CA LEU A 329 7.70 -32.68 -9.10
C LEU A 329 8.01 -31.21 -9.41
N LEU A 330 9.28 -30.86 -9.60
CA LEU A 330 9.69 -29.50 -9.95
C LEU A 330 9.11 -29.08 -11.30
N LYS A 331 9.14 -29.95 -12.32
CA LYS A 331 8.52 -29.70 -13.64
C LYS A 331 7.05 -29.34 -13.52
N ASN A 332 6.33 -30.01 -12.61
CA ASN A 332 4.90 -29.75 -12.37
C ASN A 332 4.66 -28.51 -11.48
N THR A 333 5.65 -28.06 -10.71
CA THR A 333 5.56 -26.86 -9.86
C THR A 333 5.80 -25.57 -10.65
N ILE A 334 6.72 -25.58 -11.64
CA ILE A 334 7.08 -24.38 -12.43
C ILE A 334 5.87 -23.66 -13.04
N PRO A 335 4.90 -24.35 -13.70
CA PRO A 335 3.72 -23.69 -14.25
C PRO A 335 2.86 -22.98 -13.18
N LEU A 336 2.81 -23.50 -11.95
CA LEU A 336 2.07 -22.88 -10.85
C LEU A 336 2.76 -21.59 -10.39
N PHE A 337 4.09 -21.61 -10.25
CA PHE A 337 4.85 -20.40 -9.92
C PHE A 337 4.71 -19.32 -10.99
N LYS A 338 4.79 -19.72 -12.26
CA LYS A 338 4.57 -18.84 -13.40
C LYS A 338 3.16 -18.22 -13.38
N THR A 339 2.14 -19.03 -13.11
CA THR A 339 0.75 -18.58 -12.99
C THR A 339 0.59 -17.58 -11.84
N ASP A 340 1.22 -17.83 -10.68
CA ASP A 340 1.21 -16.89 -9.56
C ASP A 340 1.85 -15.54 -9.97
N ARG A 341 2.99 -15.56 -10.65
CA ARG A 341 3.70 -14.36 -11.13
C ARG A 341 2.91 -13.59 -12.18
N GLU A 342 2.37 -14.27 -13.19
CA GLU A 342 1.60 -13.63 -14.28
C GLU A 342 0.30 -12.99 -13.77
N ASN A 343 -0.27 -13.53 -12.68
CA ASN A 343 -1.42 -12.95 -11.99
C ASN A 343 -1.04 -11.92 -10.91
N TYR A 344 0.25 -11.63 -10.70
CA TYR A 344 0.68 -10.65 -9.71
C TYR A 344 0.17 -9.25 -10.09
N PRO A 345 -0.57 -8.56 -9.21
CA PRO A 345 -1.19 -7.28 -9.54
C PRO A 345 -0.24 -6.10 -9.77
N GLY A 346 1.05 -6.26 -9.44
CA GLY A 346 2.07 -5.25 -9.64
C GLY A 346 2.14 -4.19 -8.52
N TRP A 347 1.93 -4.59 -7.26
CA TRP A 347 2.25 -3.70 -6.14
C TRP A 347 3.74 -3.33 -6.13
N LEU A 348 4.07 -2.12 -5.69
CA LEU A 348 5.48 -1.73 -5.47
C LEU A 348 6.10 -2.57 -4.35
N VAL A 349 5.35 -2.74 -3.27
CA VAL A 349 5.65 -3.59 -2.13
C VAL A 349 4.47 -4.52 -1.98
N CYS A 350 4.70 -5.83 -2.10
CA CYS A 350 3.65 -6.81 -1.88
C CYS A 350 3.20 -6.74 -0.40
N PRO A 351 1.89 -6.85 -0.10
CA PRO A 351 1.41 -6.79 1.28
C PRO A 351 2.05 -7.85 2.19
N ALA A 352 2.43 -7.49 3.42
CA ALA A 352 3.17 -8.36 4.34
C ALA A 352 2.52 -9.74 4.58
N ARG A 353 1.19 -9.81 4.58
CA ARG A 353 0.45 -11.09 4.68
C ARG A 353 0.72 -12.00 3.48
N LEU A 354 0.71 -11.45 2.27
CA LEU A 354 0.95 -12.19 1.03
C LEU A 354 2.44 -12.50 0.85
N ARG A 355 3.36 -11.57 1.19
CA ARG A 355 4.81 -11.81 1.20
C ARG A 355 5.18 -13.01 2.05
N ARG A 356 4.67 -13.08 3.29
CA ARG A 356 4.85 -14.26 4.14
C ARG A 356 4.26 -15.52 3.51
N SER A 357 3.06 -15.44 2.94
CA SER A 357 2.46 -16.61 2.28
C SER A 357 3.38 -17.13 1.17
N ILE A 358 3.96 -16.27 0.34
CA ILE A 358 4.88 -16.68 -0.74
C ILE A 358 6.20 -17.23 -0.20
N ALA A 359 6.73 -16.61 0.86
CA ALA A 359 7.95 -17.06 1.52
C ALA A 359 7.85 -18.51 2.02
N TYR A 360 6.66 -18.91 2.50
CA TYR A 360 6.45 -20.23 3.10
C TYR A 360 5.69 -21.22 2.19
N THR A 361 5.11 -20.79 1.07
CA THR A 361 4.36 -21.68 0.15
C THR A 361 5.25 -22.18 -0.98
N GLY A 362 5.34 -23.51 -1.08
CA GLY A 362 6.18 -24.18 -2.08
C GLY A 362 7.67 -24.13 -1.76
N ASP A 363 8.13 -23.28 -0.84
CA ASP A 363 9.54 -23.14 -0.51
C ASP A 363 10.03 -24.32 0.32
N ALA A 364 10.94 -25.07 -0.27
CA ALA A 364 11.60 -26.15 0.40
C ALA A 364 12.99 -26.30 -0.21
N HIS A 365 13.94 -26.60 0.66
CA HIS A 365 15.36 -26.78 0.38
C HIS A 365 15.66 -27.77 -0.77
N TRP A 366 14.66 -28.54 -1.23
CA TRP A 366 14.78 -29.48 -2.33
C TRP A 366 14.70 -28.83 -3.73
N LEU A 367 14.04 -27.67 -3.89
CA LEU A 367 13.81 -27.03 -5.20
C LEU A 367 15.11 -26.65 -5.92
N VAL A 368 16.14 -26.28 -5.15
CA VAL A 368 17.43 -25.78 -5.65
C VAL A 368 18.56 -26.81 -5.49
N ARG A 369 18.23 -28.09 -5.31
CA ARG A 369 19.25 -29.16 -5.24
C ARG A 369 19.90 -29.33 -6.60
N LYS A 370 21.23 -29.19 -6.65
CA LYS A 370 22.02 -29.33 -7.88
C LYS A 370 21.70 -30.60 -8.71
N PRO A 371 21.65 -31.82 -8.12
CA PRO A 371 21.31 -33.03 -8.89
C PRO A 371 19.90 -33.02 -9.49
N VAL A 372 18.96 -32.27 -8.88
CA VAL A 372 17.59 -32.14 -9.39
C VAL A 372 17.56 -31.17 -10.56
N LEU A 373 18.25 -30.03 -10.43
CA LEU A 373 18.36 -29.03 -11.49
C LEU A 373 19.08 -29.59 -12.73
N GLU A 374 20.12 -30.41 -12.53
CA GLU A 374 20.88 -31.05 -13.60
C GLU A 374 20.04 -32.00 -14.47
N LEU A 375 18.96 -32.58 -13.93
CA LEU A 375 18.01 -33.42 -14.65
C LEU A 375 16.99 -32.63 -15.50
N LEU A 376 16.94 -31.30 -15.34
CA LEU A 376 16.12 -30.43 -16.17
C LEU A 376 16.90 -29.97 -17.41
N GLU A 377 16.19 -29.85 -18.53
CA GLU A 377 16.71 -29.20 -19.75
C GLU A 377 17.12 -27.75 -19.44
N PRO A 378 18.17 -27.19 -20.09
CA PRO A 378 18.73 -25.88 -19.76
C PRO A 378 17.70 -24.74 -19.69
N LYS A 379 16.78 -24.69 -20.66
CA LYS A 379 15.72 -23.66 -20.71
C LYS A 379 14.75 -23.78 -19.53
N LEU A 380 14.31 -24.99 -19.21
CA LEU A 380 13.39 -25.23 -18.11
C LEU A 380 14.06 -25.02 -16.74
N ARG A 381 15.37 -25.33 -16.64
CA ARG A 381 16.19 -24.99 -15.47
C ARG A 381 16.25 -23.49 -15.24
N ALA A 382 16.50 -22.71 -16.30
CA ALA A 382 16.52 -21.26 -16.22
C ALA A 382 15.15 -20.68 -15.82
N GLU A 383 14.06 -21.20 -16.40
CA GLU A 383 12.69 -20.82 -16.02
C GLU A 383 12.40 -21.15 -14.54
N ALA A 384 12.79 -22.33 -14.06
CA ALA A 384 12.64 -22.70 -12.65
C ALA A 384 13.36 -21.72 -11.71
N LEU A 385 14.63 -21.42 -12.01
CA LEU A 385 15.43 -20.51 -11.18
C LEU A 385 14.91 -19.08 -11.24
N PHE A 386 14.41 -18.62 -12.39
CA PHE A 386 13.76 -17.32 -12.52
C PHE A 386 12.51 -17.20 -11.65
N GLU A 387 11.62 -18.19 -11.70
CA GLU A 387 10.39 -18.16 -10.92
C GLU A 387 10.67 -18.24 -9.39
N ILE A 388 11.67 -19.03 -8.98
CA ILE A 388 12.12 -19.09 -7.58
C ILE A 388 12.73 -17.75 -7.15
N LEU A 389 13.60 -17.16 -7.96
CA LEU A 389 14.22 -15.86 -7.70
C LEU A 389 13.17 -14.76 -7.59
N TRP A 390 12.18 -14.74 -8.49
CA TRP A 390 11.09 -13.78 -8.47
C TRP A 390 10.28 -13.90 -7.17
N ARG A 391 9.90 -15.12 -6.76
CA ARG A 391 9.17 -15.34 -5.50
C ARG A 391 9.94 -14.83 -4.28
N ARG A 392 11.25 -15.11 -4.20
CA ARG A 392 12.11 -14.63 -3.10
C ARG A 392 12.24 -13.11 -3.09
N THR A 393 12.37 -12.50 -4.27
CA THR A 393 12.43 -11.05 -4.42
C THR A 393 11.13 -10.38 -3.96
N VAL A 394 9.96 -10.90 -4.35
CA VAL A 394 8.66 -10.35 -3.93
C VAL A 394 8.41 -10.57 -2.44
N ALA A 395 8.86 -11.70 -1.89
CA ALA A 395 8.68 -12.05 -0.49
C ALA A 395 9.69 -11.37 0.47
N PHE A 396 10.71 -10.68 -0.05
CA PHE A 396 11.85 -10.17 0.71
C PHE A 396 12.58 -11.27 1.48
N VAL A 397 12.86 -12.39 0.81
CA VAL A 397 13.66 -13.51 1.33
C VAL A 397 15.05 -13.46 0.68
N PRO A 398 16.15 -13.56 1.45
CA PRO A 398 17.51 -13.56 0.89
C PRO A 398 17.76 -14.79 0.01
N LEU A 399 18.78 -14.73 -0.85
CA LEU A 399 19.18 -15.92 -1.61
C LEU A 399 19.87 -16.90 -0.65
N ASP A 400 19.50 -18.18 -0.74
CA ASP A 400 20.32 -19.22 -0.10
C ASP A 400 21.51 -19.58 -0.99
N VAL A 401 22.57 -20.10 -0.37
CA VAL A 401 23.84 -20.41 -1.05
C VAL A 401 23.65 -21.30 -2.28
N ARG A 402 22.72 -22.27 -2.23
CA ARG A 402 22.51 -23.19 -3.36
C ARG A 402 21.81 -22.51 -4.53
N LEU A 403 20.86 -21.62 -4.24
CA LEU A 403 20.25 -20.80 -5.27
C LEU A 403 21.29 -19.86 -5.90
N ALA A 404 22.11 -19.19 -5.09
CA ALA A 404 23.18 -18.33 -5.59
C ALA A 404 24.17 -19.09 -6.48
N ASP A 405 24.62 -20.28 -6.06
CA ASP A 405 25.51 -21.14 -6.85
C ASP A 405 24.87 -21.56 -8.18
N ALA A 406 23.58 -21.94 -8.17
CA ALA A 406 22.86 -22.35 -9.37
C ALA A 406 22.69 -21.20 -10.37
N LEU A 407 22.43 -19.98 -9.88
CA LEU A 407 22.36 -18.78 -10.71
C LEU A 407 23.75 -18.43 -11.29
N ALA A 408 24.80 -18.49 -10.45
CA ALA A 408 26.17 -18.20 -10.86
C ALA A 408 26.64 -19.14 -11.98
N GLU A 409 26.32 -20.43 -11.88
CA GLU A 409 26.65 -21.43 -12.90
C GLU A 409 26.03 -21.09 -14.27
N LEU A 410 24.77 -20.60 -14.30
CA LEU A 410 24.13 -20.18 -15.55
C LEU A 410 24.75 -18.89 -16.13
N VAL A 411 25.14 -17.96 -15.26
CA VAL A 411 25.79 -16.71 -15.68
C VAL A 411 27.18 -16.98 -16.25
N ASP A 412 27.96 -17.86 -15.62
CA ASP A 412 29.32 -18.19 -16.03
C ASP A 412 29.37 -19.03 -17.32
N ASN A 413 28.52 -20.06 -17.42
CA ASN A 413 28.56 -21.00 -18.54
C ASN A 413 27.99 -20.42 -19.83
N LYS A 414 27.19 -19.35 -19.75
CA LYS A 414 26.59 -18.65 -20.89
C LYS A 414 25.94 -19.61 -21.92
N PRO A 415 25.04 -20.51 -21.50
CA PRO A 415 24.38 -21.42 -22.43
C PRO A 415 23.58 -20.63 -23.48
N VAL A 416 23.63 -21.10 -24.73
CA VAL A 416 23.09 -20.40 -25.90
C VAL A 416 21.56 -20.32 -25.86
N GLU A 417 20.92 -21.26 -25.15
CA GLU A 417 19.47 -21.39 -25.02
C GLU A 417 18.84 -20.37 -24.06
N ILE A 418 19.65 -19.65 -23.29
CA ILE A 418 19.19 -18.66 -22.30
C ILE A 418 19.30 -17.25 -22.87
N ASP A 419 18.19 -16.51 -22.77
CA ASP A 419 18.13 -15.09 -23.14
C ASP A 419 19.20 -14.28 -22.39
N PRO A 420 20.05 -13.50 -23.09
CA PRO A 420 21.01 -12.59 -22.45
C PRO A 420 20.37 -11.67 -21.39
N ASP A 421 19.16 -11.18 -21.61
CA ASP A 421 18.49 -10.29 -20.67
C ASP A 421 18.12 -11.00 -19.36
N LEU A 422 17.72 -12.28 -19.45
CA LEU A 422 17.47 -13.12 -18.28
C LEU A 422 18.77 -13.41 -17.52
N ARG A 423 19.86 -13.69 -18.23
CA ARG A 423 21.18 -13.89 -17.62
C ARG A 423 21.66 -12.64 -16.88
N LEU A 424 21.45 -11.46 -17.44
CA LEU A 424 21.77 -10.19 -16.79
C LEU A 424 20.94 -9.96 -15.53
N GLN A 425 19.66 -10.38 -15.50
CA GLN A 425 18.84 -10.35 -14.28
C GLN A 425 19.39 -11.27 -13.18
N PHE A 426 19.90 -12.45 -13.54
CA PHE A 426 20.56 -13.34 -12.57
C PHE A 426 21.86 -12.73 -12.03
N ALA A 427 22.70 -12.17 -12.90
CA ALA A 427 23.92 -11.47 -12.48
C ALA A 427 23.61 -10.31 -11.53
N LEU A 428 22.53 -9.57 -11.80
CA LEU A 428 22.08 -8.47 -10.94
C LEU A 428 21.59 -8.95 -9.58
N ALA A 429 20.83 -10.05 -9.53
CA ALA A 429 20.41 -10.65 -8.27
C ALA A 429 21.61 -11.13 -7.44
N LEU A 430 22.61 -11.74 -8.08
CA LEU A 430 23.86 -12.14 -7.43
C LEU A 430 24.69 -10.94 -6.95
N MET A 431 24.71 -9.84 -7.70
CA MET A 431 25.35 -8.58 -7.28
C MET A 431 24.69 -8.02 -6.01
N ARG A 432 23.35 -7.99 -5.98
CA ARG A 432 22.58 -7.54 -4.81
C ARG A 432 22.81 -8.45 -3.60
N ASP A 433 22.78 -9.77 -3.80
CA ASP A 433 23.08 -10.73 -2.75
C ASP A 433 24.50 -10.55 -2.20
N ALA A 434 25.49 -10.34 -3.08
CA ALA A 434 26.86 -10.05 -2.65
C ALA A 434 26.97 -8.75 -1.84
N ARG A 435 26.19 -7.70 -2.15
CA ARG A 435 26.10 -6.48 -1.32
C ARG A 435 25.60 -6.81 0.09
N VAL A 436 24.48 -7.52 0.18
CA VAL A 436 23.81 -7.85 1.44
C VAL A 436 24.68 -8.80 2.29
N SER A 437 25.26 -9.82 1.66
CA SER A 437 26.16 -10.80 2.26
C SER A 437 27.57 -10.25 2.50
N ARG A 438 27.83 -8.99 2.12
CA ARG A 438 29.11 -8.27 2.31
C ARG A 438 30.29 -8.90 1.58
N ASP A 439 30.04 -9.60 0.49
CA ASP A 439 31.05 -10.17 -0.39
C ASP A 439 31.52 -9.14 -1.44
N GLU A 440 32.63 -8.46 -1.14
CA GLU A 440 33.23 -7.47 -2.04
C GLU A 440 33.73 -8.08 -3.35
N ALA A 441 34.19 -9.33 -3.33
CA ALA A 441 34.72 -9.99 -4.51
C ALA A 441 33.56 -10.36 -5.45
N GLY A 442 32.49 -10.93 -4.90
CA GLY A 442 31.24 -11.19 -5.60
C GLY A 442 30.63 -9.92 -6.20
N LEU A 443 30.54 -8.85 -5.42
CA LEU A 443 29.98 -7.57 -5.88
C LEU A 443 30.72 -7.04 -7.12
N LYS A 444 32.06 -6.99 -7.08
CA LYS A 444 32.90 -6.54 -8.20
C LYS A 444 32.80 -7.48 -9.40
N ARG A 445 32.79 -8.79 -9.16
CA ARG A 445 32.68 -9.82 -10.19
C ARG A 445 31.40 -9.65 -11.00
N TRP A 446 30.26 -9.62 -10.32
CA TRP A 446 28.96 -9.56 -10.99
C TRP A 446 28.70 -8.20 -11.66
N ALA A 447 29.16 -7.10 -11.05
CA ALA A 447 29.19 -5.80 -11.72
C ALA A 447 29.99 -5.85 -13.04
N GLY A 448 31.19 -6.45 -13.02
CA GLY A 448 32.03 -6.60 -14.22
C GLY A 448 31.37 -7.44 -15.32
N VAL A 449 30.62 -8.49 -14.97
CA VAL A 449 29.84 -9.28 -15.94
C VAL A 449 28.77 -8.42 -16.60
N ILE A 450 28.01 -7.66 -15.81
CA ILE A 450 26.95 -6.79 -16.33
C ILE A 450 27.55 -5.66 -17.19
N GLU A 451 28.64 -5.03 -16.76
CA GLU A 451 29.31 -3.97 -17.50
C GLU A 451 29.90 -4.45 -18.84
N ALA A 452 30.27 -5.72 -18.94
CA ALA A 452 30.78 -6.29 -20.19
C ALA A 452 29.68 -6.62 -21.20
N GLU A 453 28.46 -6.92 -20.73
CA GLU A 453 27.39 -7.48 -21.57
C GLU A 453 26.19 -6.54 -21.76
N ALA A 454 25.87 -5.69 -20.78
CA ALA A 454 24.72 -4.81 -20.83
C ALA A 454 25.03 -3.54 -21.64
N ALA A 455 24.10 -3.14 -22.51
CA ALA A 455 24.18 -1.87 -23.22
C ALA A 455 24.09 -0.68 -22.24
N ALA A 456 24.69 0.45 -22.63
CA ALA A 456 24.90 1.61 -21.77
C ALA A 456 23.59 2.25 -21.24
N ASP A 457 22.48 2.05 -21.95
CA ASP A 457 21.16 2.62 -21.69
C ASP A 457 20.16 1.65 -21.02
N THR A 458 20.61 0.44 -20.65
CA THR A 458 19.74 -0.57 -20.03
C THR A 458 19.38 -0.25 -18.58
N SER A 459 18.18 -0.68 -18.15
CA SER A 459 17.73 -0.60 -16.74
C SER A 459 18.67 -1.38 -15.79
N VAL A 460 19.28 -2.46 -16.28
CA VAL A 460 20.23 -3.27 -15.51
C VAL A 460 21.47 -2.45 -15.12
N ARG A 461 22.02 -1.62 -16.02
CA ARG A 461 23.15 -0.75 -15.67
C ARG A 461 22.80 0.33 -14.65
N GLN A 462 21.59 0.88 -14.72
CA GLN A 462 21.11 1.84 -13.71
C GLN A 462 21.05 1.18 -12.34
N GLU A 463 20.58 -0.07 -12.26
CA GLU A 463 20.58 -0.83 -11.02
C GLU A 463 22.00 -1.14 -10.53
N VAL A 464 22.97 -1.45 -11.39
CA VAL A 464 24.38 -1.60 -10.99
C VAL A 464 24.92 -0.34 -10.32
N GLU A 465 24.73 0.84 -10.91
CA GLU A 465 25.17 2.10 -10.30
C GLU A 465 24.45 2.37 -8.97
N TYR A 466 23.17 2.03 -8.89
CA TYR A 466 22.40 2.15 -7.65
C TYR A 466 22.91 1.20 -6.56
N GLN A 467 23.22 -0.06 -6.88
CA GLN A 467 23.80 -1.01 -5.92
C GLN A 467 25.19 -0.56 -5.44
N TRP A 468 25.99 0.09 -6.29
CA TRP A 468 27.23 0.74 -5.86
C TRP A 468 26.98 1.93 -4.93
N CYS A 469 25.96 2.74 -5.20
CA CYS A 469 25.54 3.82 -4.29
C CYS A 469 25.10 3.27 -2.93
N LEU A 470 24.28 2.22 -2.91
CA LEU A 470 23.88 1.54 -1.67
C LEU A 470 25.10 0.99 -0.93
N ARG A 471 26.08 0.41 -1.63
CA ARG A 471 27.30 -0.06 -0.98
C ARG A 471 28.13 1.07 -0.39
N ALA A 472 28.24 2.21 -1.07
CA ALA A 472 28.91 3.40 -0.54
C ALA A 472 28.19 3.94 0.70
N ARG A 473 26.84 4.01 0.67
CA ARG A 473 25.99 4.33 1.82
C ARG A 473 26.22 3.38 3.00
N ASP A 474 26.27 2.07 2.75
CA ASP A 474 26.46 1.03 3.78
C ASP A 474 27.84 1.12 4.45
N ARG A 475 28.77 1.90 3.88
CA ARG A 475 30.10 2.22 4.44
C ARG A 475 30.23 3.67 4.92
N MET A 476 29.19 4.49 4.75
CA MET A 476 29.23 5.95 4.88
C MET A 476 30.38 6.59 4.08
N ASP A 477 30.69 6.02 2.91
CA ASP A 477 31.62 6.59 1.93
C ASP A 477 30.87 7.64 1.10
N PHE A 478 30.78 8.83 1.65
CA PHE A 478 29.99 9.92 1.08
C PHE A 478 30.56 10.48 -0.23
N ASP A 479 31.89 10.46 -0.39
CA ASP A 479 32.54 10.95 -1.61
C ASP A 479 32.21 10.03 -2.79
N THR A 480 32.37 8.71 -2.62
CA THR A 480 31.99 7.74 -3.64
C THR A 480 30.50 7.78 -3.92
N LEU A 481 29.66 7.90 -2.88
CA LEU A 481 28.21 8.02 -3.03
C LEU A 481 27.83 9.24 -3.87
N ALA A 482 28.37 10.42 -3.55
CA ALA A 482 28.06 11.65 -4.27
C ALA A 482 28.45 11.59 -5.75
N VAL A 483 29.61 10.99 -6.07
CA VAL A 483 30.07 10.83 -7.45
C VAL A 483 29.17 9.87 -8.22
N ARG A 484 28.93 8.67 -7.68
CA ARG A 484 28.17 7.62 -8.39
C ARG A 484 26.69 7.96 -8.55
N LEU A 485 26.09 8.65 -7.58
CA LEU A 485 24.69 9.04 -7.66
C LEU A 485 24.39 9.91 -8.88
N THR A 486 25.38 10.66 -9.40
CA THR A 486 25.20 11.45 -10.64
C THR A 486 25.00 10.61 -11.91
N ASN A 487 25.35 9.32 -11.85
CA ASN A 487 25.18 8.37 -12.96
C ASN A 487 23.79 7.73 -12.98
N VAL A 488 23.05 7.77 -11.86
CA VAL A 488 21.70 7.19 -11.78
C VAL A 488 20.69 8.21 -12.30
N LYS A 489 20.34 8.11 -13.59
CA LYS A 489 19.38 9.01 -14.26
C LYS A 489 18.19 8.22 -14.78
N SER A 490 17.00 8.55 -14.32
CA SER A 490 15.76 7.94 -14.82
C SER A 490 14.59 8.90 -14.70
N GLU A 491 13.69 8.87 -15.69
CA GLU A 491 12.42 9.59 -15.63
C GLU A 491 11.36 8.85 -14.82
N ASP A 492 11.60 7.58 -14.50
CA ASP A 492 10.69 6.76 -13.73
C ASP A 492 10.53 7.31 -12.28
N PRO A 493 9.29 7.47 -11.79
CA PRO A 493 9.02 7.99 -10.46
C PRO A 493 9.68 7.21 -9.32
N ILE A 494 9.75 5.87 -9.40
CA ILE A 494 10.34 5.05 -8.34
C ILE A 494 11.85 5.25 -8.29
N TRP A 495 12.50 5.36 -9.45
CA TRP A 495 13.91 5.71 -9.50
C TRP A 495 14.20 7.10 -8.92
N LYS A 496 13.31 8.07 -9.12
CA LYS A 496 13.41 9.39 -8.48
C LYS A 496 13.30 9.30 -6.96
N LEU A 497 12.40 8.47 -6.43
CA LEU A 497 12.29 8.22 -4.98
C LEU A 497 13.57 7.56 -4.42
N ARG A 498 14.08 6.52 -5.08
CA ARG A 498 15.34 5.84 -4.70
C ARG A 498 16.52 6.81 -4.67
N CYS A 499 16.67 7.66 -5.69
CA CYS A 499 17.70 8.69 -5.71
C CYS A 499 17.50 9.73 -4.61
N ALA A 500 16.25 10.13 -4.35
CA ALA A 500 15.93 11.06 -3.27
C ALA A 500 16.36 10.53 -1.90
N ALA A 501 16.10 9.25 -1.61
CA ALA A 501 16.57 8.60 -0.38
C ALA A 501 18.10 8.69 -0.25
N LEU A 502 18.86 8.41 -1.30
CA LEU A 502 20.32 8.55 -1.27
C LEU A 502 20.80 10.01 -1.13
N HIS A 503 20.11 10.98 -1.71
CA HIS A 503 20.40 12.40 -1.49
C HIS A 503 20.18 12.82 -0.03
N THR A 504 19.24 12.20 0.71
CA THR A 504 19.08 12.46 2.15
C THR A 504 20.29 12.00 2.96
N GLU A 505 20.96 10.91 2.57
CA GLU A 505 22.18 10.41 3.21
C GLU A 505 23.36 11.40 3.04
N LEU A 506 23.36 12.19 1.95
CA LEU A 506 24.34 13.24 1.69
C LEU A 506 23.97 14.61 2.31
N GLY A 507 22.84 14.70 3.02
CA GLY A 507 22.28 15.95 3.54
C GLY A 507 21.74 16.89 2.45
N GLU A 508 21.50 16.42 1.23
CA GLU A 508 21.01 17.22 0.11
C GLU A 508 19.46 17.26 0.08
N TYR A 509 18.85 17.68 1.19
CA TYR A 509 17.40 17.57 1.39
C TYR A 509 16.57 18.37 0.37
N ALA A 510 17.05 19.54 -0.09
CA ALA A 510 16.36 20.29 -1.15
C ALA A 510 16.28 19.49 -2.48
N LYS A 511 17.35 18.79 -2.87
CA LYS A 511 17.36 17.94 -4.06
C LYS A 511 16.44 16.73 -3.88
N ALA A 512 16.51 16.07 -2.72
CA ALA A 512 15.63 14.96 -2.38
C ALA A 512 14.15 15.36 -2.43
N THR A 513 13.80 16.49 -1.79
CA THR A 513 12.43 17.03 -1.78
C THR A 513 11.93 17.30 -3.20
N LYS A 514 12.77 17.88 -4.06
CA LYS A 514 12.41 18.12 -5.47
C LYS A 514 12.09 16.81 -6.20
N LEU A 515 12.97 15.81 -6.09
CA LEU A 515 12.78 14.51 -6.73
C LEU A 515 11.50 13.81 -6.26
N ILE A 516 11.20 13.86 -4.96
CA ILE A 516 9.96 13.30 -4.38
C ILE A 516 8.72 14.00 -4.92
N LYS A 517 8.74 15.33 -5.01
CA LYS A 517 7.63 16.13 -5.55
C LYS A 517 7.43 15.86 -7.05
N ASP A 518 8.51 15.78 -7.82
CA ASP A 518 8.47 15.47 -9.24
C ASP A 518 7.91 14.05 -9.49
N ALA A 519 8.34 13.06 -8.70
CA ALA A 519 7.83 11.69 -8.74
C ALA A 519 6.33 11.63 -8.42
N THR A 520 5.92 12.31 -7.35
CA THR A 520 4.51 12.36 -6.91
C THR A 520 3.63 13.03 -7.96
N ALA A 521 4.06 14.17 -8.51
CA ALA A 521 3.30 14.88 -9.55
C ALA A 521 3.16 14.06 -10.85
N ASP A 522 4.18 13.29 -11.22
CA ASP A 522 4.09 12.37 -12.37
C ASP A 522 3.12 11.23 -12.09
N LEU A 523 3.17 10.62 -10.90
CA LEU A 523 2.25 9.55 -10.50
C LEU A 523 0.80 10.03 -10.39
N GLU A 524 0.56 11.24 -9.90
CA GLU A 524 -0.76 11.87 -9.94
C GLU A 524 -1.26 12.06 -11.37
N ARG A 525 -0.39 12.47 -12.29
CA ARG A 525 -0.73 12.60 -13.72
C ARG A 525 -1.10 11.24 -14.30
N ARG A 526 -0.30 10.19 -14.05
CA ARG A 526 -0.59 8.81 -14.47
C ARG A 526 -1.90 8.31 -13.87
N HIS A 527 -2.18 8.63 -12.60
CA HIS A 527 -3.43 8.25 -11.94
C HIS A 527 -4.66 8.96 -12.54
N ARG A 528 -4.51 10.23 -12.96
CA ARG A 528 -5.57 10.94 -13.70
C ARG A 528 -5.86 10.29 -15.06
N LEU A 529 -4.85 9.73 -15.72
CA LEU A 529 -5.00 9.02 -17.00
C LEU A 529 -5.60 7.62 -16.82
N ASP A 530 -5.20 6.88 -15.79
CA ASP A 530 -5.77 5.57 -15.44
C ASP A 530 -6.09 5.49 -13.94
N ARG A 531 -7.36 5.79 -13.60
CA ARG A 531 -7.86 5.73 -12.22
C ARG A 531 -8.02 4.30 -11.69
N ASN A 532 -7.95 3.29 -12.55
CA ASN A 532 -8.17 1.89 -12.20
C ASN A 532 -6.87 1.08 -12.15
N SER A 533 -5.72 1.66 -12.50
CA SER A 533 -4.41 1.01 -12.37
C SER A 533 -4.01 0.86 -10.90
N LEU A 534 -3.92 -0.38 -10.43
CA LEU A 534 -3.42 -0.68 -9.09
C LEU A 534 -1.93 -0.35 -8.96
N VAL A 535 -1.12 -0.62 -10.00
CA VAL A 535 0.30 -0.29 -10.05
C VAL A 535 0.52 1.19 -9.77
N VAL A 536 -0.20 2.06 -10.51
CA VAL A 536 -0.08 3.51 -10.34
C VAL A 536 -0.56 3.94 -8.95
N LYS A 537 -1.66 3.37 -8.44
CA LYS A 537 -2.14 3.65 -7.08
C LYS A 537 -1.14 3.23 -6.01
N SER A 538 -0.53 2.04 -6.13
CA SER A 538 0.47 1.53 -5.21
C SER A 538 1.70 2.44 -5.18
N HIS A 539 2.21 2.81 -6.35
CA HIS A 539 3.35 3.73 -6.46
C HIS A 539 3.01 5.11 -5.88
N LEU A 540 1.81 5.64 -6.20
CA LEU A 540 1.35 6.93 -5.71
C LEU A 540 1.13 6.93 -4.19
N ALA A 541 0.68 5.82 -3.59
CA ALA A 541 0.52 5.71 -2.15
C ALA A 541 1.86 5.93 -1.43
N TRP A 542 2.92 5.23 -1.84
CA TRP A 542 4.27 5.44 -1.31
C TRP A 542 4.79 6.86 -1.59
N ALA A 543 4.70 7.34 -2.83
CA ALA A 543 5.20 8.68 -3.20
C ALA A 543 4.49 9.81 -2.44
N SER A 544 3.16 9.77 -2.35
CA SER A 544 2.37 10.77 -1.64
C SER A 544 2.61 10.74 -0.12
N TRP A 545 2.82 9.56 0.46
CA TRP A 545 3.19 9.42 1.86
C TRP A 545 4.55 10.07 2.17
N ILE A 546 5.57 9.78 1.37
CA ILE A 546 6.91 10.41 1.49
C ILE A 546 6.83 11.92 1.21
N SER A 547 6.04 12.34 0.20
CA SER A 547 5.84 13.76 -0.11
C SER A 547 5.18 14.51 1.05
N GLY A 548 4.21 13.88 1.74
CA GLY A 548 3.59 14.46 2.93
C GLY A 548 4.60 14.75 4.04
N ALA A 549 5.59 13.86 4.23
CA ALA A 549 6.69 14.10 5.19
C ALA A 549 7.55 15.32 4.81
N CYS A 550 7.73 15.60 3.51
CA CYS A 550 8.46 16.78 3.05
C CYS A 550 7.73 18.09 3.40
N ASP A 551 6.39 18.08 3.39
CA ASP A 551 5.56 19.27 3.59
C ASP A 551 5.27 19.57 5.07
N MET A 552 5.37 18.58 5.96
CA MET A 552 5.13 18.74 7.41
C MET A 552 6.03 19.79 8.08
N TRP A 553 7.24 20.02 7.58
CA TRP A 553 8.14 21.06 8.10
C TRP A 553 7.83 22.46 7.53
N GLY A 554 7.26 22.53 6.33
CA GLY A 554 7.02 23.78 5.59
C GLY A 554 5.60 24.34 5.67
N SER A 555 4.61 23.55 6.09
CA SER A 555 3.18 23.94 6.07
C SER A 555 2.48 23.67 7.40
N ILE A 556 2.45 24.67 8.28
CA ILE A 556 1.31 24.85 9.17
C ILE A 556 0.18 25.41 8.29
N GLY A 557 -0.73 24.54 7.80
CA GLY A 557 -2.01 24.99 7.24
C GLY A 557 -2.34 24.70 5.76
N GLN A 558 -1.68 23.76 5.07
CA GLN A 558 -2.21 23.25 3.78
C GLN A 558 -2.85 21.87 3.95
N PRO A 559 -4.09 21.65 3.46
CA PRO A 559 -4.74 20.35 3.53
C PRO A 559 -4.01 19.36 2.63
N ASN A 560 -3.63 18.22 3.23
CA ASN A 560 -2.99 17.09 2.57
C ASN A 560 -3.90 16.60 1.42
N ARG A 561 -3.45 16.71 0.16
CA ARG A 561 -4.17 16.19 -1.02
C ARG A 561 -3.86 14.70 -1.27
N SER A 562 -3.63 13.92 -0.22
CA SER A 562 -3.49 12.47 -0.35
C SER A 562 -4.82 11.84 -0.74
N LEU A 563 -4.77 10.69 -1.44
CA LEU A 563 -5.95 9.82 -1.55
C LEU A 563 -6.47 9.49 -0.13
N PRO A 564 -7.78 9.30 0.05
CA PRO A 564 -8.33 8.96 1.37
C PRO A 564 -7.65 7.70 1.91
N SER A 565 -7.20 7.73 3.17
CA SER A 565 -6.52 6.59 3.82
C SER A 565 -7.35 5.30 3.79
N ARG A 566 -8.68 5.41 3.66
CA ARG A 566 -9.61 4.29 3.51
C ARG A 566 -9.37 3.51 2.22
N ASP A 567 -9.18 4.20 1.08
CA ASP A 567 -8.96 3.58 -0.23
C ASP A 567 -7.62 2.81 -0.25
N PHE A 568 -6.63 3.25 0.53
CA PHE A 568 -5.33 2.56 0.63
C PHE A 568 -5.44 1.23 1.38
N LYS A 569 -6.21 1.21 2.47
CA LYS A 569 -6.42 -0.02 3.25
C LYS A 569 -7.25 -1.04 2.47
N GLU A 570 -8.28 -0.61 1.76
CA GLU A 570 -9.11 -1.50 0.94
C GLU A 570 -8.34 -2.13 -0.23
N LEU A 571 -7.27 -1.49 -0.70
CA LEU A 571 -6.43 -1.99 -1.80
C LEU A 571 -5.14 -2.68 -1.34
N ASP A 572 -4.94 -2.84 -0.04
CA ASP A 572 -3.69 -3.33 0.57
C ASP A 572 -2.44 -2.54 0.08
N ILE A 573 -2.53 -1.20 0.01
CA ILE A 573 -1.42 -0.34 -0.44
C ILE A 573 -1.00 0.72 0.59
N ASP A 574 -1.38 0.56 1.86
CA ASP A 574 -1.09 1.51 2.93
C ASP A 574 0.38 1.42 3.41
N PRO A 575 1.23 2.44 3.13
CA PRO A 575 2.63 2.45 3.55
C PRO A 575 2.79 2.36 5.08
N ARG A 576 1.89 2.98 5.85
CA ARG A 576 1.99 2.99 7.31
C ARG A 576 1.71 1.59 7.87
N GLY A 577 0.76 0.87 7.29
CA GLY A 577 0.47 -0.51 7.68
C GLY A 577 1.66 -1.46 7.51
N GLU A 578 2.47 -1.29 6.46
CA GLU A 578 3.69 -2.08 6.27
C GLU A 578 4.76 -1.76 7.33
N LEU A 579 4.93 -0.49 7.70
CA LEU A 579 5.86 -0.10 8.78
C LEU A 579 5.37 -0.59 10.15
N GLU A 580 4.08 -0.48 10.44
CA GLU A 580 3.48 -1.02 11.68
C GLU A 580 3.69 -2.54 11.79
N TYR A 581 3.55 -3.26 10.68
CA TYR A 581 3.86 -4.69 10.65
C TYR A 581 5.33 -5.00 11.01
N ILE A 582 6.29 -4.20 10.53
CA ILE A 582 7.70 -4.34 10.87
C ILE A 582 7.93 -4.01 12.36
N GLU A 583 7.36 -2.91 12.86
CA GLU A 583 7.44 -2.48 14.27
C GLU A 583 6.89 -3.56 15.21
N ASP A 584 5.71 -4.12 14.90
CA ASP A 584 5.08 -5.19 15.67
C ASP A 584 5.92 -6.48 15.63
N SER A 585 6.53 -6.79 14.49
CA SER A 585 7.40 -7.96 14.35
C SER A 585 8.67 -7.82 15.19
N ALA A 586 9.29 -6.64 15.19
CA ALA A 586 10.44 -6.35 16.05
C ALA A 586 10.08 -6.43 17.53
N ALA A 587 8.94 -5.86 17.93
CA ALA A 587 8.45 -5.92 19.31
C ALA A 587 8.21 -7.37 19.77
N ARG A 588 7.68 -8.24 18.90
CA ARG A 588 7.52 -9.69 19.20
C ARG A 588 8.87 -10.38 19.40
N ILE A 589 9.85 -10.10 18.54
CA ILE A 589 11.20 -10.68 18.63
C ILE A 589 11.89 -10.22 19.92
N GLU A 590 11.84 -8.93 20.23
CA GLU A 590 12.44 -8.39 21.45
C GLU A 590 11.77 -8.98 22.70
N LYS A 591 10.43 -9.07 22.72
CA LYS A 591 9.69 -9.68 23.82
C LYS A 591 10.13 -11.13 24.06
N LYS A 592 10.19 -11.94 22.99
CA LYS A 592 10.62 -13.34 23.06
C LYS A 592 12.05 -13.45 23.59
N ARG A 593 12.98 -12.62 23.09
CA ARG A 593 14.37 -12.61 23.58
C ARG A 593 14.47 -12.22 25.06
N ARG A 594 13.67 -11.25 25.52
CA ARG A 594 13.62 -10.86 26.93
C ARG A 594 13.09 -12.00 27.81
N GLU A 595 12.07 -12.74 27.34
CA GLU A 595 11.54 -13.91 28.03
C GLU A 595 12.59 -15.05 28.11
N GLU A 596 13.33 -15.30 27.02
CA GLU A 596 14.43 -16.28 26.97
C GLU A 596 15.64 -15.88 27.84
N ALA A 597 15.90 -14.58 28.01
CA ALA A 597 16.99 -14.07 28.85
C ALA A 597 16.74 -14.23 30.36
N VAL A 598 15.51 -14.53 30.78
CA VAL A 598 15.20 -14.83 32.19
C VAL A 598 15.65 -16.26 32.49
N ALA A 599 16.87 -16.38 33.00
CA ALA A 599 17.53 -17.67 33.27
C ALA A 599 16.77 -18.56 34.28
N VAL A 600 16.04 -17.96 35.23
CA VAL A 600 15.39 -18.69 36.33
C VAL A 600 14.02 -18.06 36.61
N GLN A 601 12.94 -18.82 36.41
CA GLN A 601 11.58 -18.42 36.77
C GLN A 601 11.19 -19.06 38.12
N PRO A 602 10.88 -18.28 39.16
CA PRO A 602 10.42 -18.84 40.43
C PRO A 602 9.08 -19.55 40.23
N ALA A 603 8.98 -20.79 40.72
CA ALA A 603 7.72 -21.51 40.75
C ALA A 603 6.83 -21.00 41.91
N PHE A 604 5.53 -21.30 41.86
CA PHE A 604 4.60 -20.93 42.92
C PHE A 604 4.97 -21.57 44.27
N GLU A 605 5.61 -22.74 44.26
CA GLU A 605 6.12 -23.38 45.47
C GLU A 605 7.43 -22.73 45.93
N PRO A 606 7.53 -22.32 47.22
CA PRO A 606 8.76 -21.78 47.78
C PRO A 606 9.96 -22.70 47.57
N GLY A 607 11.08 -22.13 47.12
CA GLY A 607 12.33 -22.87 46.90
C GLY A 607 12.42 -23.64 45.59
N HIS A 608 11.37 -23.65 44.75
CA HIS A 608 11.39 -24.29 43.44
C HIS A 608 11.57 -23.26 42.33
N TYR A 609 12.43 -23.58 41.37
CA TYR A 609 12.74 -22.75 40.23
C TYR A 609 12.63 -23.56 38.94
N ARG A 610 12.10 -22.94 37.88
CA ARG A 610 12.16 -23.47 36.52
C ARG A 610 13.33 -22.81 35.80
N GLU A 611 14.25 -23.61 35.28
CA GLU A 611 15.23 -23.10 34.32
C GLU A 611 14.47 -22.58 33.09
N GLY A 612 14.76 -21.34 32.70
CA GLY A 612 14.23 -20.78 31.46
C GLY A 612 14.67 -21.68 30.30
N SER A 613 13.72 -22.11 29.45
CA SER A 613 14.06 -22.92 28.28
C SER A 613 14.91 -22.08 27.33
N ALA A 614 16.23 -22.25 27.38
CA ALA A 614 17.11 -21.80 26.31
C ALA A 614 16.79 -22.64 25.07
N THR A 615 15.79 -22.20 24.30
CA THR A 615 15.46 -22.85 23.04
C THR A 615 16.60 -22.57 22.08
N THR A 616 17.31 -23.63 21.70
CA THR A 616 18.31 -23.57 20.64
C THR A 616 17.56 -23.36 19.33
N HIS A 617 17.53 -22.12 18.82
CA HIS A 617 16.95 -21.85 17.51
C HIS A 617 17.81 -22.54 16.44
N VAL A 618 17.24 -23.53 15.77
CA VAL A 618 17.83 -24.14 14.57
C VAL A 618 17.33 -23.32 13.37
N GLY A 619 18.12 -22.33 12.94
CA GLY A 619 17.77 -21.41 11.85
C GLY A 619 18.51 -20.06 11.94
N SER A 620 18.24 -19.16 11.01
CA SER A 620 18.69 -17.76 11.04
C SER A 620 18.05 -17.00 12.20
N ASP A 621 18.75 -16.00 12.75
CA ASP A 621 18.19 -15.11 13.79
C ASP A 621 17.01 -14.33 13.19
N PRO A 622 15.78 -14.47 13.73
CA PRO A 622 14.59 -13.78 13.22
C PRO A 622 14.75 -12.25 13.16
N GLY A 623 15.57 -11.67 14.03
CA GLY A 623 15.83 -10.23 13.99
C GLY A 623 16.74 -9.81 12.83
N VAL A 624 17.65 -10.69 12.38
CA VAL A 624 18.47 -10.45 11.17
C VAL A 624 17.63 -10.56 9.91
N GLU A 625 16.71 -11.53 9.87
CA GLU A 625 15.73 -11.64 8.78
C GLU A 625 14.84 -10.40 8.70
N LEU A 626 14.38 -9.88 9.85
CA LEU A 626 13.58 -8.66 9.89
C LEU A 626 14.37 -7.42 9.45
N LEU A 627 15.65 -7.32 9.81
CA LEU A 627 16.52 -6.25 9.32
C LEU A 627 16.69 -6.31 7.80
N TYR A 628 16.83 -7.51 7.23
CA TYR A 628 16.85 -7.70 5.78
C TYR A 628 15.53 -7.27 5.14
N GLU A 629 14.40 -7.73 5.68
CA GLU A 629 13.06 -7.36 5.21
C GLU A 629 12.86 -5.84 5.19
N PHE A 630 13.32 -5.16 6.24
CA PHE A 630 13.26 -3.70 6.34
C PHE A 630 14.21 -2.99 5.36
N ASP A 631 15.44 -3.49 5.13
CA ASP A 631 16.34 -2.96 4.08
C ASP A 631 15.69 -3.12 2.69
N GLN A 632 15.03 -4.26 2.42
CA GLN A 632 14.35 -4.48 1.16
C GLN A 632 13.17 -3.51 0.99
N LEU A 633 12.39 -3.28 2.04
CA LEU A 633 11.30 -2.30 2.02
C LEU A 633 11.82 -0.89 1.66
N ILE A 634 12.89 -0.46 2.32
CA ILE A 634 13.54 0.84 2.07
C ILE A 634 14.06 0.93 0.63
N GLU A 635 14.76 -0.10 0.16
CA GLU A 635 15.37 -0.14 -1.17
C GLU A 635 14.31 -0.13 -2.28
N HIS A 636 13.24 -0.93 -2.14
CA HIS A 636 12.19 -1.04 -3.14
C HIS A 636 11.33 0.21 -3.24
N ALA A 637 10.90 0.76 -2.10
CA ALA A 637 10.04 1.95 -2.07
C ALA A 637 10.80 3.28 -2.18
N GLY A 638 12.13 3.27 -2.03
CA GLY A 638 12.95 4.49 -2.02
C GLY A 638 12.69 5.35 -0.79
N LEU A 639 12.61 4.71 0.38
CA LEU A 639 12.27 5.39 1.64
C LEU A 639 13.50 6.07 2.24
N PRO A 640 13.49 7.40 2.47
CA PRO A 640 14.46 8.01 3.36
C PRO A 640 14.16 7.61 4.81
N LEU A 641 15.19 7.45 5.65
CA LEU A 641 14.98 7.32 7.09
C LEU A 641 14.41 8.62 7.67
N ARG A 642 14.89 9.76 7.16
CA ARG A 642 14.53 11.11 7.61
C ARG A 642 14.62 12.09 6.45
N ILE A 643 13.74 13.08 6.43
CA ILE A 643 13.79 14.19 5.47
C ILE A 643 13.33 15.48 6.15
N ASN A 644 14.08 16.58 6.01
CA ASN A 644 13.74 17.89 6.59
C ASN A 644 13.37 17.81 8.10
N ARG A 645 14.15 17.06 8.90
CA ARG A 645 13.89 16.71 10.32
C ARG A 645 12.68 15.82 10.61
N VAL A 646 11.87 15.52 9.62
CA VAL A 646 10.72 14.64 9.80
C VAL A 646 11.21 13.21 9.75
N ASP A 647 10.95 12.49 10.84
CA ASP A 647 11.17 11.06 10.89
C ASP A 647 10.18 10.36 9.95
N VAL A 648 10.70 9.65 8.96
CA VAL A 648 9.89 8.89 8.00
C VAL A 648 9.83 7.44 8.43
N CYS A 649 11.00 6.82 8.64
CA CYS A 649 11.12 5.46 9.15
C CYS A 649 12.39 5.23 10.01
N GLY A 650 13.04 6.30 10.48
CA GLY A 650 14.21 6.22 11.36
C GLY A 650 13.87 5.61 12.73
N SER A 651 12.71 5.94 13.32
CA SER A 651 12.25 5.27 14.54
C SER A 651 11.99 3.77 14.33
N THR A 652 11.38 3.39 13.20
CA THR A 652 11.19 1.99 12.81
C THR A 652 12.54 1.28 12.69
N ALA A 653 13.53 1.92 12.05
CA ALA A 653 14.89 1.39 11.93
C ALA A 653 15.53 1.13 13.29
N LEU A 654 15.41 2.06 14.25
CA LEU A 654 15.93 1.86 15.61
C LEU A 654 15.29 0.66 16.32
N VAL A 655 13.96 0.49 16.18
CA VAL A 655 13.25 -0.65 16.78
C VAL A 655 13.70 -1.98 16.15
N VAL A 656 13.89 -2.03 14.84
CA VAL A 656 14.41 -3.21 14.13
C VAL A 656 15.84 -3.55 14.56
N LEU A 657 16.72 -2.55 14.69
CA LEU A 657 18.10 -2.74 15.14
C LEU A 657 18.19 -3.27 16.56
N GLU A 658 17.31 -2.81 17.46
CA GLU A 658 17.22 -3.35 18.83
C GLU A 658 16.68 -4.79 18.86
N ALA A 659 15.91 -5.21 17.85
CA ALA A 659 15.47 -6.59 17.68
C ALA A 659 16.62 -7.54 17.27
N ALA A 660 17.72 -7.04 16.71
CA ALA A 660 18.94 -7.82 16.42
C ALA A 660 20.21 -6.98 16.59
N PRO A 661 20.65 -6.72 17.83
CA PRO A 661 21.88 -5.98 18.07
C PRO A 661 23.08 -6.84 17.67
N GLN A 662 23.97 -6.27 16.85
CA GLN A 662 25.21 -6.92 16.42
C GLN A 662 26.43 -6.07 16.80
N THR A 663 27.64 -6.59 16.54
CA THR A 663 28.91 -5.92 16.91
C THR A 663 29.83 -5.67 15.73
N ASP A 664 29.34 -5.89 14.51
CA ASP A 664 30.01 -5.59 13.26
C ASP A 664 29.84 -4.11 12.86
N PRO A 665 30.78 -3.54 12.09
CA PRO A 665 30.73 -2.13 11.70
C PRO A 665 29.47 -1.72 10.94
N GLU A 666 28.95 -2.57 10.05
CA GLU A 666 27.78 -2.25 9.23
C GLU A 666 26.49 -2.10 10.05
N TRP A 667 26.34 -2.88 11.13
CA TRP A 667 25.24 -2.68 12.07
C TRP A 667 25.31 -1.30 12.75
N TYR A 668 26.52 -0.84 13.12
CA TYR A 668 26.69 0.52 13.66
C TYR A 668 26.47 1.61 12.61
N VAL A 669 26.78 1.37 11.34
CA VAL A 669 26.42 2.30 10.24
C VAL A 669 24.90 2.45 10.17
N TRP A 670 24.14 1.35 10.24
CA TRP A 670 22.69 1.42 10.34
C TRP A 670 22.23 2.23 11.56
N LEU A 671 22.84 1.99 12.72
CA LEU A 671 22.54 2.75 13.93
C LEU A 671 22.79 4.25 13.74
N PHE A 672 23.92 4.65 13.16
CA PHE A 672 24.24 6.06 12.89
C PHE A 672 23.25 6.71 11.91
N ARG A 673 22.83 5.98 10.88
CA ARG A 673 21.82 6.46 9.91
C ARG A 673 20.44 6.64 10.55
N ALA A 674 20.06 5.74 11.47
CA ALA A 674 18.77 5.75 12.13
C ALA A 674 18.66 6.82 13.23
N LEU A 675 19.72 7.03 14.01
CA LEU A 675 19.76 8.00 15.11
C LEU A 675 19.43 9.42 14.62
N HIS A 676 18.65 10.14 15.42
CA HIS A 676 18.42 11.58 15.25
C HIS A 676 19.45 12.38 16.05
N SER A 677 19.77 11.92 17.26
CA SER A 677 20.67 12.61 18.17
C SER A 677 21.30 11.66 19.17
N HIS A 678 22.42 12.08 19.78
CA HIS A 678 23.05 11.39 20.89
C HIS A 678 22.18 11.27 22.15
N PHE A 679 21.05 11.99 22.21
CA PHE A 679 20.06 11.84 23.29
C PHE A 679 19.10 10.66 23.10
N ASP A 680 19.11 10.02 21.93
CA ASP A 680 18.26 8.86 21.68
C ASP A 680 18.70 7.70 22.58
N LYS A 681 17.73 6.98 23.17
CA LYS A 681 18.01 5.87 24.10
C LYS A 681 18.96 4.80 23.51
N PRO A 682 18.85 4.42 22.22
CA PRO A 682 19.79 3.48 21.61
C PRO A 682 21.24 3.99 21.60
N PHE A 683 21.47 5.30 21.46
CA PHE A 683 22.83 5.86 21.49
C PHE A 683 23.50 5.56 22.84
N GLU A 684 22.87 5.90 23.96
CA GLU A 684 23.43 5.64 25.29
C GLU A 684 23.53 4.15 25.62
N ARG A 685 22.63 3.32 25.06
CA ARG A 685 22.68 1.86 25.23
C ARG A 685 23.92 1.23 24.57
N HIS A 686 24.31 1.70 23.38
CA HIS A 686 25.41 1.12 22.60
C HIS A 686 26.74 1.89 22.70
N PHE A 687 26.69 3.18 23.00
CA PHE A 687 27.87 4.06 23.20
C PHE A 687 28.02 4.55 24.64
N GLY A 688 27.28 3.97 25.58
CA GLY A 688 27.57 4.11 27.01
C GLY A 688 28.96 3.57 27.34
N ARG A 689 29.52 3.96 28.50
CA ARG A 689 30.92 3.66 28.87
C ARG A 689 31.26 2.16 28.83
N ILE A 690 30.39 1.31 29.38
CA ILE A 690 30.60 -0.14 29.41
C ILE A 690 30.40 -0.75 28.01
N ALA A 691 29.35 -0.33 27.29
CA ALA A 691 29.06 -0.83 25.95
C ALA A 691 30.22 -0.52 24.98
N THR A 692 30.69 0.73 24.98
CA THR A 692 31.85 1.15 24.18
C THR A 692 33.11 0.37 24.53
N ALA A 693 33.35 0.11 25.82
CA ALA A 693 34.50 -0.67 26.27
C ALA A 693 34.49 -2.13 25.74
N ARG A 694 33.30 -2.67 25.46
CA ARG A 694 33.08 -4.04 24.96
C ARG A 694 33.18 -4.16 23.44
N ILE A 695 33.23 -3.05 22.70
CA ILE A 695 33.36 -3.08 21.24
C ILE A 695 34.71 -3.72 20.86
N PRO A 696 34.75 -4.73 19.97
CA PRO A 696 36.00 -5.34 19.50
C PRO A 696 36.94 -4.31 18.88
N ILE A 697 38.26 -4.44 19.10
CA ILE A 697 39.27 -3.47 18.62
C ILE A 697 39.25 -3.31 17.09
N ALA A 698 39.04 -4.43 16.37
CA ALA A 698 38.90 -4.41 14.91
C ALA A 698 37.69 -3.58 14.45
N THR A 699 36.54 -3.79 15.10
CA THR A 699 35.33 -2.99 14.87
C THR A 699 35.59 -1.52 15.21
N THR A 700 36.17 -1.22 16.37
CA THR A 700 36.50 0.16 16.79
C THR A 700 37.34 0.88 15.74
N SER A 701 38.39 0.24 15.21
CA SER A 701 39.27 0.87 14.22
C SER A 701 38.52 1.25 12.94
N THR A 702 37.59 0.38 12.52
CA THR A 702 36.72 0.65 11.37
C THR A 702 35.73 1.79 11.67
N LEU A 703 35.09 1.76 12.84
CA LEU A 703 34.17 2.82 13.27
C LEU A 703 34.85 4.18 13.37
N LEU A 704 36.09 4.23 13.85
CA LEU A 704 36.86 5.48 13.89
C LEU A 704 37.05 6.06 12.50
N SER A 705 37.41 5.24 11.51
CA SER A 705 37.54 5.68 10.11
C SER A 705 36.22 6.20 9.53
N ILE A 706 35.12 5.48 9.79
CA ILE A 706 33.77 5.84 9.33
C ILE A 706 33.33 7.17 9.95
N VAL A 707 33.45 7.31 11.28
CA VAL A 707 33.03 8.50 12.02
C VAL A 707 33.90 9.71 11.65
N GLU A 708 35.21 9.56 11.48
CA GLU A 708 36.10 10.65 11.03
C GLU A 708 35.74 11.14 9.61
N SER A 709 35.40 10.20 8.71
CA SER A 709 34.93 10.55 7.36
C SER A 709 33.63 11.34 7.41
N ALA A 710 32.68 10.90 8.27
CA ALA A 710 31.43 11.62 8.50
C ALA A 710 31.66 13.02 9.13
N VAL A 711 32.51 13.13 10.16
CA VAL A 711 32.88 14.43 10.76
C VAL A 711 33.43 15.38 9.69
N THR A 712 34.25 14.87 8.78
CA THR A 712 34.84 15.67 7.69
C THR A 712 33.77 16.20 6.73
N LEU A 713 32.86 15.34 6.24
CA LEU A 713 31.76 15.77 5.39
C LEU A 713 30.91 16.83 6.09
N TRP A 714 30.41 16.54 7.29
CA TRP A 714 29.47 17.43 7.97
C TRP A 714 30.12 18.75 8.37
N THR A 715 31.42 18.75 8.70
CA THR A 715 32.19 19.98 8.90
C THR A 715 32.24 20.82 7.62
N LEU A 716 32.53 20.20 6.47
CA LEU A 716 32.55 20.91 5.19
C LEU A 716 31.17 21.51 4.86
N ARG A 717 30.09 20.81 5.19
CA ARG A 717 28.72 21.31 4.99
C ARG A 717 28.36 22.46 5.93
N VAL A 718 28.68 22.35 7.23
CA VAL A 718 28.45 23.43 8.22
C VAL A 718 29.25 24.69 7.88
N THR A 719 30.45 24.52 7.29
CA THR A 719 31.33 25.63 6.90
C THR A 719 31.04 26.14 5.48
N ALA A 720 30.27 25.42 4.68
CA ALA A 720 29.80 25.90 3.38
C ALA A 720 28.76 27.01 3.60
N ALA A 721 29.06 28.22 3.13
CA ALA A 721 28.18 29.37 3.31
C ALA A 721 26.79 29.12 2.65
N ARG A 722 25.73 29.22 3.46
CA ARG A 722 24.30 29.33 3.04
C ARG A 722 23.61 28.04 2.58
N THR A 723 23.85 26.90 3.22
CA THR A 723 22.94 25.74 3.03
C THR A 723 21.61 26.00 3.76
N PRO A 724 20.44 25.85 3.11
CA PRO A 724 19.15 25.86 3.80
C PRO A 724 19.04 24.73 4.85
N GLU A 725 19.90 23.71 4.75
CA GLU A 725 20.00 22.54 5.62
C GLU A 725 20.92 22.73 6.84
N LEU A 726 21.52 23.91 7.06
CA LEU A 726 22.58 24.12 8.06
C LEU A 726 22.32 23.51 9.44
N ARG A 727 21.09 23.61 9.95
CA ARG A 727 20.78 23.07 11.28
C ARG A 727 20.70 21.54 11.30
N ASP A 728 20.36 20.89 10.20
CA ASP A 728 20.44 19.41 10.07
C ASP A 728 21.90 18.96 9.97
N ASP A 729 22.71 19.72 9.23
CA ASP A 729 24.17 19.50 9.14
C ASP A 729 24.83 19.63 10.52
N VAL A 730 24.38 20.59 11.34
CA VAL A 730 24.79 20.78 12.74
C VAL A 730 24.44 19.57 13.62
N ASP A 731 23.21 19.06 13.54
CA ASP A 731 22.78 17.91 14.34
C ASP A 731 23.54 16.63 13.95
N ALA A 732 23.76 16.41 12.65
CA ALA A 732 24.56 15.29 12.13
C ALA A 732 26.02 15.37 12.59
N LEU A 733 26.67 16.54 12.47
CA LEU A 733 28.03 16.75 12.95
C LEU A 733 28.12 16.54 14.47
N ARG A 734 27.15 17.05 15.22
CA ARG A 734 27.09 16.89 16.67
C ARG A 734 27.04 15.42 17.07
N LEU A 735 26.17 14.62 16.42
CA LEU A 735 26.06 13.19 16.68
C LEU A 735 27.42 12.50 16.45
N MET A 736 28.08 12.76 15.32
CA MET A 736 29.36 12.14 14.99
C MET A 736 30.48 12.55 15.96
N LEU A 737 30.54 13.82 16.37
CA LEU A 737 31.51 14.29 17.38
C LEU A 737 31.27 13.65 18.74
N MET A 738 30.00 13.50 19.15
CA MET A 738 29.64 12.79 20.38
C MET A 738 30.03 11.31 20.30
N THR A 739 29.78 10.64 19.16
CA THR A 739 30.25 9.26 18.94
C THR A 739 31.75 9.16 19.07
N LEU A 740 32.51 10.04 18.40
CA LEU A 740 33.97 10.06 18.45
C LEU A 740 34.47 10.26 19.89
N SER A 741 33.79 11.13 20.66
CA SER A 741 34.10 11.37 22.07
C SER A 741 33.96 10.10 22.92
N ARG A 742 32.96 9.24 22.65
CA ARG A 742 32.78 7.96 23.36
C ARG A 742 33.84 6.95 22.96
N LEU A 743 34.15 6.86 21.66
CA LEU A 743 35.15 5.93 21.12
C LEU A 743 36.57 6.20 21.62
N THR A 744 36.87 7.38 22.17
CA THR A 744 38.16 7.68 22.82
C THR A 744 38.58 6.67 23.88
N VAL A 745 37.61 6.01 24.55
CA VAL A 745 37.87 4.95 25.55
C VAL A 745 38.62 3.75 24.94
N ARG A 746 38.54 3.56 23.63
CA ARG A 746 39.17 2.47 22.88
C ARG A 746 40.32 2.93 21.98
N MET A 747 40.62 4.22 21.94
CA MET A 747 41.73 4.77 21.16
C MET A 747 43.08 4.46 21.82
N SER A 748 44.10 4.28 20.98
CA SER A 748 45.49 4.38 21.42
C SER A 748 45.83 5.83 21.83
N PRO A 749 46.90 6.06 22.61
CA PRO A 749 47.35 7.41 22.97
C PRO A 749 47.56 8.33 21.75
N ASP A 750 48.07 7.80 20.64
CA ASP A 750 48.30 8.56 19.42
C ASP A 750 46.99 8.95 18.72
N GLN A 751 46.04 8.02 18.66
CA GLN A 751 44.70 8.30 18.13
C GLN A 751 43.95 9.33 19.00
N ALA A 752 44.06 9.21 20.32
CA ALA A 752 43.49 10.19 21.25
C ALA A 752 44.14 11.57 21.09
N ALA A 753 45.46 11.63 20.89
CA ALA A 753 46.17 12.88 20.59
C ALA A 753 45.72 13.51 19.25
N GLN A 754 45.47 12.70 18.22
CA GLN A 754 44.92 13.18 16.95
C GLN A 754 43.50 13.72 17.12
N ALA A 755 42.63 12.99 17.82
CA ALA A 755 41.26 13.43 18.12
C ALA A 755 41.24 14.76 18.91
N LEU A 756 42.17 14.93 19.87
CA LEU A 756 42.34 16.20 20.58
C LEU A 756 42.70 17.34 19.63
N ARG A 757 43.72 17.17 18.79
CA ARG A 757 44.13 18.21 17.81
C ARG A 757 42.98 18.56 16.89
N ARG A 758 42.26 17.56 16.38
CA ARG A 758 41.08 17.73 15.52
C ARG A 758 39.99 18.53 16.22
N ALA A 759 39.69 18.21 17.48
CA ALA A 759 38.73 18.97 18.28
C ALA A 759 39.14 20.45 18.41
N ILE A 760 40.42 20.74 18.67
CA ILE A 760 40.92 22.12 18.75
C ILE A 760 40.86 22.84 17.40
N GLU A 761 41.22 22.17 16.30
CA GLU A 761 41.09 22.73 14.94
C GLU A 761 39.65 23.10 14.61
N LEU A 762 38.70 22.18 14.85
CA LEU A 762 37.28 22.44 14.68
C LEU A 762 36.79 23.56 15.58
N ALA A 763 37.27 23.60 16.83
CA ALA A 763 36.95 24.69 17.74
C ALA A 763 37.44 26.02 17.19
N LYS A 764 38.59 26.10 16.51
CA LYS A 764 39.13 27.35 15.94
C LYS A 764 38.40 27.82 14.67
N GLU A 765 37.81 26.90 13.90
CA GLU A 765 37.14 27.20 12.63
C GLU A 765 36.09 28.33 12.78
N PRO A 766 36.26 29.51 12.15
CA PRO A 766 35.40 30.67 12.39
C PRO A 766 33.91 30.45 12.14
N LEU A 767 33.56 29.56 11.21
CA LEU A 767 32.15 29.27 10.87
C LEU A 767 31.49 28.26 11.82
N VAL A 768 32.27 27.52 12.61
CA VAL A 768 31.75 26.65 13.67
C VAL A 768 31.51 27.49 14.92
N THR A 769 30.31 28.08 15.00
CA THR A 769 29.89 28.98 16.10
C THR A 769 28.69 28.46 16.88
N HIS A 770 27.98 27.45 16.37
CA HIS A 770 26.79 26.92 17.00
C HIS A 770 27.13 26.29 18.36
N HIS A 771 26.46 26.72 19.43
CA HIS A 771 26.83 26.32 20.78
C HIS A 771 26.78 24.80 21.00
N TRP A 772 25.80 24.09 20.42
CA TRP A 772 25.75 22.62 20.45
C TRP A 772 27.00 21.92 19.89
N LEU A 773 27.62 22.50 18.85
CA LEU A 773 28.86 21.97 18.29
C LEU A 773 30.03 22.26 19.22
N ILE A 774 30.09 23.46 19.79
CA ILE A 774 31.13 23.83 20.75
C ILE A 774 31.08 22.89 21.97
N ASP A 775 29.89 22.57 22.47
CA ASP A 775 29.70 21.62 23.57
C ASP A 775 30.22 20.22 23.19
N ALA A 776 29.87 19.72 22.00
CA ALA A 776 30.30 18.40 21.52
C ALA A 776 31.82 18.33 21.24
N ILE A 777 32.39 19.39 20.66
CA ILE A 777 33.84 19.56 20.46
C ILE A 777 34.54 19.58 21.82
N GLY A 778 33.95 20.24 22.82
CA GLY A 778 34.42 20.26 24.20
C GLY A 778 34.47 18.88 24.85
N GLU A 779 33.40 18.10 24.74
CA GLU A 779 33.37 16.72 25.24
C GLU A 779 34.37 15.81 24.53
N LEU A 780 34.53 15.95 23.19
CA LEU A 780 35.56 15.23 22.44
C LEU A 780 36.97 15.55 22.97
N ALA A 781 37.31 16.83 23.10
CA ALA A 781 38.61 17.26 23.61
C ALA A 781 38.87 16.75 25.04
N LYS A 782 37.87 16.86 25.93
CA LYS A 782 37.92 16.37 27.30
C LYS A 782 38.19 14.87 27.39
N TYR A 783 37.46 14.04 26.66
CA TYR A 783 37.69 12.59 26.73
C TYR A 783 38.95 12.15 25.99
N ALA A 784 39.33 12.84 24.91
CA ALA A 784 40.61 12.62 24.24
C ALA A 784 41.79 12.87 25.19
N VAL A 785 41.80 13.98 25.94
CA VAL A 785 42.80 14.24 26.99
C VAL A 785 42.82 13.12 28.04
N LYS A 786 41.64 12.65 28.47
CA LYS A 786 41.54 11.58 29.48
C LYS A 786 42.09 10.25 28.99
N ALA A 787 41.96 9.96 27.69
CA ALA A 787 42.51 8.77 27.06
C ALA A 787 44.04 8.82 26.89
N ILE A 788 44.65 10.01 26.90
CA ILE A 788 46.11 10.17 26.89
C ILE A 788 46.69 9.85 28.29
N PRO A 789 47.78 9.05 28.38
CA PRO A 789 48.46 8.78 29.65
C PRO A 789 48.89 10.07 30.37
N THR A 790 48.69 10.13 31.70
CA THR A 790 48.96 11.33 32.50
C THR A 790 50.36 11.92 32.28
N ALA A 791 51.38 11.06 32.12
CA ALA A 791 52.76 11.47 31.87
C ALA A 791 52.96 12.21 30.54
N GLN A 792 52.09 12.01 29.55
CA GLN A 792 52.19 12.60 28.21
C GLN A 792 51.31 13.85 28.05
N ARG A 793 50.34 14.09 28.97
CA ARG A 793 49.39 15.21 28.86
C ARG A 793 50.06 16.58 28.86
N GLY A 794 51.20 16.72 29.55
CA GLY A 794 51.96 17.97 29.61
C GLY A 794 52.40 18.49 28.23
N ALA A 795 52.61 17.59 27.26
CA ALA A 795 53.00 17.94 25.89
C ALA A 795 51.86 18.63 25.10
N PHE A 796 50.61 18.44 25.51
CA PHE A 796 49.42 19.00 24.85
C PHE A 796 48.89 20.26 25.54
N ALA A 797 49.59 20.78 26.54
CA ALA A 797 49.12 21.92 27.33
C ALA A 797 48.91 23.17 26.46
N LEU A 798 49.78 23.43 25.47
CA LEU A 798 49.57 24.53 24.52
C LEU A 798 48.33 24.29 23.68
N THR A 799 48.17 23.08 23.12
CA THR A 799 47.03 22.69 22.27
C THR A 799 45.70 22.92 23.00
N VAL A 800 45.61 22.57 24.29
CA VAL A 800 44.41 22.81 25.10
C VAL A 800 44.19 24.30 25.38
N LEU A 801 45.25 25.08 25.63
CA LEU A 801 45.15 26.55 25.83
C LEU A 801 44.71 27.29 24.57
N GLU A 802 44.90 26.70 23.39
CA GLU A 802 44.43 27.25 22.13
C GLU A 802 42.93 27.01 21.86
N PHE A 803 42.22 26.29 22.75
CA PHE A 803 40.76 26.27 22.68
C PHE A 803 40.22 27.70 22.83
N PRO A 804 39.34 28.15 21.93
CA PRO A 804 38.91 29.55 21.92
C PRO A 804 38.01 29.87 23.13
N LEU A 805 38.14 31.09 23.63
CA LEU A 805 37.22 31.67 24.60
C LEU A 805 35.91 32.12 23.93
N PRO A 806 34.80 32.25 24.69
CA PRO A 806 33.54 32.75 24.14
C PRO A 806 33.67 34.09 23.38
N SER A 807 34.50 35.00 23.90
CA SER A 807 34.77 36.31 23.31
C SER A 807 35.51 36.22 21.97
N GLU A 808 36.40 35.23 21.80
CA GLU A 808 37.12 34.97 20.56
C GLU A 808 36.20 34.41 19.47
N LYS A 809 35.09 33.78 19.87
CA LYS A 809 34.01 33.31 18.98
C LYS A 809 32.90 34.33 18.76
N GLY A 810 33.04 35.55 19.29
CA GLY A 810 32.05 36.60 19.14
C GLY A 810 30.74 36.37 19.93
N VAL A 811 30.74 35.45 20.91
CA VAL A 811 29.60 35.19 21.78
C VAL A 811 29.46 36.34 22.78
N ARG A 812 28.29 37.00 22.79
CA ARG A 812 27.97 38.13 23.71
C ARG A 812 26.82 37.75 24.65
N GLY A 813 26.90 38.14 25.93
CA GLY A 813 25.84 37.93 26.93
C GLY A 813 25.97 36.66 27.79
N PRO A 814 24.96 36.33 28.63
CA PRO A 814 24.91 35.08 29.38
C PRO A 814 24.85 33.91 28.40
N HIS A 815 25.94 33.14 28.35
CA HIS A 815 26.13 32.03 27.44
C HIS A 815 25.91 30.69 28.17
N PRO A 816 25.54 29.62 27.44
CA PRO A 816 25.59 28.26 27.96
C PRO A 816 26.98 27.94 28.55
N PRO A 817 27.10 26.95 29.45
CA PRO A 817 28.39 26.56 30.02
C PRO A 817 29.41 26.24 28.93
N TRP A 818 30.48 27.03 28.85
CA TRP A 818 31.55 26.85 27.85
C TRP A 818 32.51 25.71 28.29
N PRO A 819 33.04 24.90 27.36
CA PRO A 819 33.98 23.82 27.70
C PRO A 819 35.20 24.30 28.49
N GLN A 820 35.49 23.64 29.62
CA GLN A 820 36.62 23.98 30.50
C GLN A 820 37.72 22.91 30.47
N ILE A 821 38.23 22.61 29.28
CA ILE A 821 39.15 21.47 29.03
C ILE A 821 40.50 21.62 29.76
N VAL A 822 40.91 22.86 30.08
CA VAL A 822 42.16 23.15 30.81
C VAL A 822 42.22 22.42 32.16
N PHE A 823 41.08 22.21 32.83
CA PHE A 823 41.06 21.49 34.12
C PHE A 823 41.45 20.02 33.99
N ASP A 824 41.25 19.40 32.83
CA ASP A 824 41.58 17.98 32.62
C ASP A 824 43.10 17.72 32.47
N ILE A 825 43.91 18.79 32.29
CA ILE A 825 45.38 18.74 32.25
C ILE A 825 46.06 19.45 33.42
N TRP A 826 45.30 20.04 34.36
CA TRP A 826 45.83 20.93 35.40
C TRP A 826 46.94 20.31 36.27
N ASN A 827 46.89 18.99 36.49
CA ASN A 827 47.86 18.26 37.31
C ASN A 827 49.09 17.74 36.53
N ALA A 828 49.21 18.04 35.23
CA ALA A 828 50.34 17.63 34.41
C ALA A 828 51.27 18.83 34.15
N PRO A 829 52.58 18.74 34.47
CA PRO A 829 53.51 19.84 34.23
C PRO A 829 53.63 20.08 32.71
N PRO A 830 53.45 21.33 32.23
CA PRO A 830 53.49 21.62 30.80
C PRO A 830 54.90 21.44 30.26
N THR A 831 55.02 20.76 29.12
CA THR A 831 56.28 20.66 28.38
C THR A 831 56.48 21.94 27.57
N ARG A 832 57.53 22.71 27.87
CA ARG A 832 57.84 23.96 27.19
C ARG A 832 59.18 23.84 26.47
N ASN A 833 59.18 24.10 25.16
CA ASN A 833 60.42 24.21 24.39
C ASN A 833 60.94 25.65 24.51
N PRO A 834 62.17 25.88 25.02
CA PRO A 834 62.69 27.23 25.30
C PRO A 834 62.77 28.18 24.09
N GLY A 835 62.66 27.67 22.85
CA GLY A 835 62.65 28.46 21.62
C GLY A 835 61.28 28.63 20.96
N ASP A 836 60.21 28.10 21.54
CA ASP A 836 58.86 28.17 20.96
C ASP A 836 58.09 29.40 21.47
N THR A 837 57.99 30.43 20.62
CA THR A 837 57.29 31.68 20.93
C THR A 837 55.76 31.55 20.98
N SER A 838 55.20 30.42 20.55
CA SER A 838 53.75 30.19 20.48
C SER A 838 53.10 30.23 21.86
N TRP A 839 53.80 29.73 22.88
CA TRP A 839 53.39 29.81 24.28
C TRP A 839 53.26 31.26 24.76
N ASP A 840 54.30 32.06 24.57
CA ASP A 840 54.30 33.48 24.96
C ASP A 840 53.21 34.25 24.23
N HIS A 841 52.98 33.94 22.96
CA HIS A 841 51.93 34.56 22.17
C HIS A 841 50.54 34.25 22.72
N ARG A 842 50.21 32.97 22.95
CA ARG A 842 48.88 32.58 23.46
C ARG A 842 48.63 33.11 24.87
N VAL A 843 49.63 33.07 25.75
CA VAL A 843 49.51 33.63 27.10
C VAL A 843 49.25 35.14 27.06
N ARG A 844 49.95 35.90 26.20
CA ARG A 844 49.68 37.34 26.02
C ARG A 844 48.26 37.60 25.52
N GLN A 845 47.76 36.79 24.58
CA GLN A 845 46.37 36.91 24.11
C GLN A 845 45.36 36.70 25.25
N LEU A 846 45.53 35.64 26.05
CA LEU A 846 44.64 35.34 27.17
C LEU A 846 44.67 36.45 28.24
N LEU A 847 45.85 36.97 28.57
CA LEU A 847 46.01 38.10 29.51
C LEU A 847 45.32 39.37 28.99
N ALA A 848 45.46 39.68 27.70
CA ALA A 848 44.79 40.83 27.10
C ALA A 848 43.26 40.70 27.11
N ILE A 849 42.73 39.49 26.90
CA ILE A 849 41.28 39.22 26.98
C ILE A 849 40.79 39.34 28.43
N ALA A 850 41.52 38.80 29.40
CA ALA A 850 41.18 38.91 30.81
C ALA A 850 41.18 40.38 31.30
N GLN A 851 42.13 41.19 30.83
CA GLN A 851 42.17 42.63 31.11
C GLN A 851 40.95 43.36 30.54
N LYS A 852 40.51 43.06 29.31
CA LYS A 852 39.29 43.64 28.73
C LYS A 852 38.02 43.23 29.47
N GLY A 853 37.89 41.96 29.85
CA GLY A 853 36.71 41.46 30.57
C GLY A 853 36.56 41.99 32.00
N ASN A 854 37.62 42.52 32.62
CA ASN A 854 37.54 43.22 33.90
C ASN A 854 37.06 44.67 33.77
N ILE A 855 37.28 45.33 32.62
CA ILE A 855 36.85 46.71 32.36
C ILE A 855 35.34 46.77 32.07
N ASP A 856 34.77 45.72 31.47
CA ASP A 856 33.31 45.61 31.20
C ASP A 856 32.47 45.13 32.41
N ARG A 857 33.11 44.88 33.57
CA ARG A 857 32.47 44.43 34.83
C ARG A 857 32.37 45.51 35.92
N GLU A 858 33.09 46.62 35.77
CA GLU A 858 32.90 47.87 36.55
C GLU A 858 31.82 48.73 35.90
#